data_AF-A0A444SB07-F1
#
_entry.id   AF-A0A444SB07-F1
#
_cell.length_a   1.000
_cell.length_b   1.000
_cell.length_c   1.000
_cell.angle_alpha   90.00
_cell.angle_beta   90.00
_cell.angle_gamma   90.00
#
_symmetry.space_group_name_H-M   'P 1'
#
loop_
_entity.id
_entity.type
_entity.pdbx_description
1 polymer ?
#
loop_
_entity_poly.entity_id
_entity_poly.type
_entity_poly.pdbx_seq_one_letter_code
_entity_poly.pdbx_strand_id
1 'polypeptide(L)'
;MRINFQTAALALACAPLACALKVTILADTNRDGIIDAKTDAEKKDQWTETRGALFLPNIGDSDGRCATEIDDTWANIMNQTIDVDDKIKILNDVSNSCNDSSDNVQRNPKYLAPILVLANCKVSASATGSVYVTDDLAAKSVRIFQKDGDAWKYIAADHVFTAQELKRGMSLGIDARDVRRADGWNGTAIVHMTVTDGAEKATDAVAFRVAPVLTHHHAQGLEAVFTTASWQDNDSQSYFVENFEKGVAAAGFKDPVYRMVGQDIWTQDYFEAGYASIPGLNGTIVIRILIRSAQWYRPGGIELFELMRSDTVGAVQELLEGYTLDSMGNLETIPPYTHNGKSYPAGRIIMGTWDSEKPLIFGFLEAQEIQEPLALDTSWLAVGHVDEFLQFLPADNERGWILMVNDPHGGLELFKRASRNGHGRVRAVSRSPMPGDDSCLPTQTVDEILAFADLATITDDVAARIEGNIAILKRETGLTDAEIFRVPATFYPLDQDVFACGNSTRNATLAARENKLPKAGPAARVQSILEAAQPPSAKGLVRRQTSFDRPVTALFPNAINSVVLTDRSVLAPNPWGPVIDGVDIVAEAVTAAYAKVNFKVAYVDNWFSHHVHSGEPSLLYSFNLIPYDLPSPFENKTRKHACTMYPVNASHSSCPKCSAAMSSDSKTCSSCGASCPV
;
A
#
# COMPACT_ATOMS: atom_id res chain seq x y z
N MET A 1 25.46 17.85 29.07
CA MET A 1 26.05 19.21 29.05
C MET A 1 25.99 19.77 30.48
N ARG A 2 27.09 20.29 31.02
CA ARG A 2 27.23 20.73 32.43
C ARG A 2 26.55 22.10 32.66
N ILE A 3 25.83 22.26 33.77
CA ILE A 3 25.28 23.56 34.22
C ILE A 3 25.86 23.89 35.61
N ASN A 4 26.36 25.11 35.75
CA ASN A 4 27.03 25.67 36.93
C ASN A 4 26.00 26.19 37.95
N PHE A 5 26.23 25.88 39.24
CA PHE A 5 25.54 26.47 40.39
C PHE A 5 26.36 27.64 40.95
N GLN A 6 25.71 28.76 41.28
CA GLN A 6 25.98 29.61 42.46
C GLN A 6 24.98 30.79 42.50
N THR A 7 23.96 30.70 43.37
CA THR A 7 23.78 31.42 44.66
C THR A 7 23.47 32.91 44.58
N ALA A 8 22.24 33.26 44.97
CA ALA A 8 21.96 34.39 45.86
C ALA A 8 20.68 34.07 46.66
N ALA A 9 20.82 33.94 47.98
CA ALA A 9 19.73 33.81 48.93
C ALA A 9 19.39 35.20 49.48
N LEU A 10 18.11 35.56 49.52
CA LEU A 10 17.59 36.56 50.46
C LEU A 10 16.24 36.09 50.97
N ALA A 11 16.14 35.96 52.29
CA ALA A 11 14.98 35.46 53.00
C ALA A 11 13.87 36.50 53.06
N LEU A 12 12.65 36.11 52.67
CA LEU A 12 11.40 36.76 53.05
C LEU A 12 10.48 35.73 53.69
N ALA A 13 9.80 36.16 54.76
CA ALA A 13 9.09 35.37 55.73
C ALA A 13 8.00 34.43 55.15
N CYS A 14 7.94 33.23 55.74
CA CYS A 14 6.97 32.16 55.48
C CYS A 14 5.52 32.59 55.75
N ALA A 15 4.74 32.72 54.68
CA ALA A 15 3.44 32.08 54.64
C ALA A 15 3.62 30.77 53.85
N PRO A 16 3.11 29.61 54.31
CA PRO A 16 3.00 28.46 53.43
C PRO A 16 1.92 28.82 52.42
N LEU A 17 2.32 29.45 51.31
CA LEU A 17 1.60 29.27 50.06
C LEU A 17 1.65 27.77 49.83
N ALA A 18 0.58 27.07 50.23
CA ALA A 18 0.35 25.68 49.87
C ALA A 18 0.46 25.63 48.35
N CYS A 19 1.64 25.23 47.86
CA CYS A 19 1.82 24.96 46.45
C CYS A 19 0.95 23.74 46.19
N ALA A 20 -0.20 23.95 45.57
CA ALA A 20 -1.08 22.87 45.15
C ALA A 20 -0.24 21.78 44.48
N LEU A 21 -0.48 20.52 44.86
CA LEU A 21 0.11 19.37 44.21
C LEU A 21 -0.05 19.51 42.68
N LYS A 22 1.05 19.37 41.93
CA LYS A 22 1.06 19.50 40.47
C LYS A 22 1.69 18.26 39.85
N VAL A 23 1.13 17.79 38.76
CA VAL A 23 1.75 16.79 37.89
C VAL A 23 1.76 17.31 36.46
N THR A 24 2.78 16.94 35.69
CA THR A 24 2.87 17.32 34.29
C THR A 24 3.36 16.14 33.47
N ILE A 25 2.51 15.68 32.56
CA ILE A 25 2.80 14.65 31.56
C ILE A 25 2.84 15.30 30.18
N LEU A 26 3.83 14.97 29.37
CA LEU A 26 4.05 15.55 28.04
C LEU A 26 4.29 14.44 27.01
N ALA A 27 3.98 14.73 25.77
CA ALA A 27 4.35 13.95 24.60
C ALA A 27 4.53 14.91 23.43
N ASP A 28 5.05 14.43 22.30
CA ASP A 28 5.27 15.23 21.09
C ASP A 28 3.92 15.56 20.42
N THR A 29 3.30 16.66 20.85
CA THR A 29 1.96 17.07 20.40
C THR A 29 2.01 18.02 19.23
N ASN A 30 3.11 18.75 19.06
CA ASN A 30 3.36 19.59 17.89
C ASN A 30 4.01 18.83 16.72
N ARG A 31 4.39 17.56 16.93
CA ARG A 31 4.86 16.61 15.92
C ARG A 31 6.20 17.00 15.31
N ASP A 32 7.10 17.56 16.13
CA ASP A 32 8.45 17.96 15.70
C ASP A 32 9.55 16.96 16.10
N GLY A 33 9.18 15.85 16.73
CA GLY A 33 10.11 14.81 17.19
C GLY A 33 10.79 15.12 18.52
N ILE A 34 10.48 16.24 19.16
CA ILE A 34 11.04 16.69 20.43
C ILE A 34 9.89 16.86 21.45
N ILE A 35 10.13 16.47 22.71
CA ILE A 35 9.17 16.72 23.79
C ILE A 35 9.68 17.86 24.66
N ASP A 36 8.94 18.96 24.75
CA ASP A 36 9.24 20.04 25.68
C ASP A 36 8.03 20.75 26.28
N ALA A 37 8.20 21.25 27.50
CA ALA A 37 7.11 21.85 28.26
C ALA A 37 6.61 23.20 27.70
N LYS A 38 7.33 23.82 26.76
CA LYS A 38 6.97 25.12 26.19
C LYS A 38 6.03 24.92 25.00
N THR A 39 6.29 23.95 24.15
CA THR A 39 5.53 23.71 22.91
C THR A 39 4.48 22.62 23.08
N ASP A 40 4.68 21.65 23.98
CA ASP A 40 3.76 20.52 24.16
C ASP A 40 2.78 20.64 25.32
N ALA A 41 2.87 21.69 26.13
CA ALA A 41 1.95 21.87 27.25
C ALA A 41 0.54 22.30 26.81
N GLU A 42 0.41 22.97 25.67
CA GLU A 42 -0.85 23.58 25.24
C GLU A 42 -1.82 22.53 24.66
N LYS A 43 -3.04 22.46 25.23
CA LYS A 43 -4.17 21.63 24.75
C LYS A 43 -3.81 20.17 24.45
N LYS A 44 -2.81 19.65 25.16
CA LYS A 44 -2.28 18.30 24.94
C LYS A 44 -3.24 17.17 25.29
N ASP A 45 -4.31 17.48 26.02
CA ASP A 45 -5.43 16.60 26.32
C ASP A 45 -6.45 16.49 25.17
N GLN A 46 -6.21 17.20 24.06
CA GLN A 46 -7.03 17.16 22.85
C GLN A 46 -6.20 16.69 21.66
N TRP A 47 -6.83 15.95 20.74
CA TRP A 47 -6.21 15.51 19.50
C TRP A 47 -6.99 16.07 18.30
N THR A 48 -6.25 16.58 17.31
CA THR A 48 -6.74 17.16 16.07
C THR A 48 -5.81 16.76 14.91
N GLU A 49 -6.26 16.95 13.67
CA GLU A 49 -5.44 16.67 12.49
C GLU A 49 -4.12 17.46 12.45
N THR A 50 -4.04 18.62 13.10
CA THR A 50 -2.84 19.48 13.10
C THR A 50 -2.05 19.44 14.41
N ARG A 51 -2.56 18.82 15.47
CA ARG A 51 -1.93 18.81 16.80
C ARG A 51 -2.44 17.64 17.63
N GLY A 52 -1.55 17.02 18.40
CA GLY A 52 -1.82 15.88 19.28
C GLY A 52 -0.84 14.75 18.98
N ALA A 53 -0.47 14.01 20.02
CA ALA A 53 0.59 13.03 19.91
C ALA A 53 0.19 11.83 19.03
N LEU A 54 1.19 11.26 18.35
CA LEU A 54 1.04 10.04 17.56
C LEU A 54 1.84 8.91 18.20
N PHE A 55 1.45 7.67 17.89
CA PHE A 55 2.20 6.47 18.28
C PHE A 55 2.00 5.35 17.26
N LEU A 56 2.89 4.37 17.26
CA LEU A 56 2.90 3.32 16.24
C LEU A 56 2.23 2.02 16.73
N PRO A 57 1.60 1.27 15.82
CA PRO A 57 1.24 -0.12 16.05
C PRO A 57 2.52 -0.97 16.05
N ASN A 58 2.81 -1.65 17.14
CA ASN A 58 4.00 -2.49 17.26
C ASN A 58 3.69 -3.93 16.83
N ILE A 59 3.24 -4.06 15.58
CA ILE A 59 2.65 -5.26 14.99
C ILE A 59 3.64 -6.05 14.10
N GLY A 60 4.93 -5.82 14.29
CA GLY A 60 6.00 -6.64 13.69
C GLY A 60 6.11 -8.01 14.37
N ASP A 61 7.11 -8.80 13.99
CA ASP A 61 7.50 -10.04 14.66
C ASP A 61 9.01 -10.10 14.82
N SER A 62 9.50 -9.43 15.86
CA SER A 62 10.88 -9.53 16.29
C SER A 62 11.17 -10.98 16.71
N ASP A 63 12.26 -11.51 16.16
CA ASP A 63 12.72 -12.89 16.35
C ASP A 63 11.89 -13.99 15.65
N GLY A 64 10.90 -13.63 14.82
CA GLY A 64 10.17 -14.58 13.96
C GLY A 64 9.37 -15.65 14.72
N ARG A 65 8.74 -15.28 15.84
CA ARG A 65 8.09 -16.22 16.76
C ARG A 65 6.75 -16.73 16.27
N CYS A 66 6.08 -15.97 15.40
CA CYS A 66 4.72 -16.24 14.98
C CYS A 66 4.62 -17.17 13.78
N ALA A 67 5.71 -17.30 13.01
CA ALA A 67 5.71 -18.01 11.72
C ALA A 67 5.16 -19.44 11.81
N THR A 68 5.68 -20.26 12.73
CA THR A 68 5.29 -21.68 12.85
C THR A 68 3.82 -21.85 13.24
N GLU A 69 3.30 -21.05 14.17
CA GLU A 69 1.90 -21.15 14.60
C GLU A 69 0.95 -20.80 13.46
N ILE A 70 1.30 -19.82 12.63
CA ILE A 70 0.51 -19.36 11.50
C ILE A 70 0.50 -20.41 10.37
N ASP A 71 1.66 -20.94 10.00
CA ASP A 71 1.78 -22.00 8.99
C ASP A 71 1.05 -23.27 9.42
N ASP A 72 1.27 -23.75 10.66
CA ASP A 72 0.58 -24.91 11.20
C ASP A 72 -0.94 -24.71 11.22
N THR A 73 -1.41 -23.52 11.58
CA THR A 73 -2.85 -23.23 11.60
C THR A 73 -3.44 -23.26 10.20
N TRP A 74 -2.78 -22.64 9.22
CA TRP A 74 -3.19 -22.68 7.81
C TRP A 74 -3.24 -24.11 7.27
N ALA A 75 -2.18 -24.90 7.46
CA ALA A 75 -2.12 -26.30 7.02
C ALA A 75 -3.24 -27.14 7.65
N ASN A 76 -3.57 -26.90 8.93
CA ASN A 76 -4.62 -27.62 9.63
C ASN A 76 -6.03 -27.29 9.10
N ILE A 77 -6.39 -26.02 8.99
CA ILE A 77 -7.75 -25.65 8.55
C ILE A 77 -8.01 -26.02 7.08
N MET A 78 -6.96 -26.04 6.24
CA MET A 78 -7.10 -26.44 4.84
C MET A 78 -7.38 -27.94 4.69
N ASN A 79 -6.90 -28.75 5.64
CA ASN A 79 -7.16 -30.19 5.70
C ASN A 79 -8.44 -30.58 6.46
N GLN A 80 -9.08 -29.63 7.13
CA GLN A 80 -10.30 -29.88 7.93
C GLN A 80 -11.58 -29.59 7.14
N THR A 81 -12.58 -30.45 7.37
CA THR A 81 -13.96 -30.25 6.91
C THR A 81 -14.75 -29.48 7.98
N ILE A 82 -14.42 -28.20 8.14
CA ILE A 82 -15.16 -27.24 8.98
C ILE A 82 -15.77 -26.14 8.11
N ASP A 83 -16.72 -25.39 8.68
CA ASP A 83 -17.40 -24.30 7.99
C ASP A 83 -16.40 -23.20 7.57
N VAL A 84 -16.69 -22.52 6.46
CA VAL A 84 -15.81 -21.46 5.95
C VAL A 84 -15.73 -20.29 6.93
N ASP A 85 -16.83 -19.93 7.59
CA ASP A 85 -16.84 -18.86 8.59
C ASP A 85 -15.93 -19.22 9.78
N ASP A 86 -15.88 -20.51 10.17
CA ASP A 86 -14.98 -20.99 11.22
C ASP A 86 -13.51 -20.92 10.77
N LYS A 87 -13.21 -21.26 9.51
CA LYS A 87 -11.83 -21.11 8.96
C LYS A 87 -11.39 -19.66 8.96
N ILE A 88 -12.24 -18.76 8.48
CA ILE A 88 -11.99 -17.31 8.45
C ILE A 88 -11.71 -16.80 9.86
N LYS A 89 -12.56 -17.18 10.83
CA LYS A 89 -12.40 -16.77 12.22
C LYS A 89 -11.07 -17.27 12.82
N ILE A 90 -10.75 -18.55 12.65
CA ILE A 90 -9.51 -19.14 13.16
C ILE A 90 -8.28 -18.41 12.57
N LEU A 91 -8.29 -18.11 11.27
CA LEU A 91 -7.19 -17.37 10.64
C LEU A 91 -7.08 -15.94 11.12
N ASN A 92 -8.20 -15.23 11.25
CA ASN A 92 -8.22 -13.89 11.82
C ASN A 92 -7.69 -13.88 13.25
N ASP A 93 -8.06 -14.86 14.07
CA ASP A 93 -7.61 -14.96 15.45
C ASP A 93 -6.09 -15.19 15.52
N VAL A 94 -5.53 -16.20 14.83
CA VAL A 94 -4.08 -16.49 14.91
C VAL A 94 -3.22 -15.37 14.31
N SER A 95 -3.62 -14.83 13.16
CA SER A 95 -2.82 -13.85 12.41
C SER A 95 -2.75 -12.49 13.09
N ASN A 96 -3.82 -12.11 13.80
CA ASN A 96 -3.89 -10.86 14.57
C ASN A 96 -3.39 -11.04 16.01
N SER A 97 -3.47 -12.23 16.60
CA SER A 97 -3.10 -12.45 18.01
C SER A 97 -1.61 -12.68 18.25
N CYS A 98 -0.80 -13.01 17.24
CA CYS A 98 0.66 -13.11 17.36
C CYS A 98 1.39 -11.99 16.60
N ASN A 99 2.14 -11.16 17.33
CA ASN A 99 3.05 -10.11 16.90
C ASN A 99 3.89 -9.61 18.12
N ASP A 100 4.72 -8.58 17.95
CA ASP A 100 5.55 -7.96 19.01
C ASP A 100 4.75 -7.30 20.15
N SER A 101 3.49 -7.04 19.88
CA SER A 101 2.54 -6.43 20.80
C SER A 101 1.46 -7.38 21.31
N SER A 102 1.61 -8.69 21.16
CA SER A 102 0.68 -9.69 21.68
C SER A 102 0.70 -9.85 23.20
N ASP A 103 1.83 -9.57 23.83
CA ASP A 103 2.01 -9.68 25.27
C ASP A 103 2.58 -8.37 25.86
N ASN A 104 3.05 -8.42 27.11
CA ASN A 104 3.61 -7.26 27.83
C ASN A 104 5.14 -7.20 27.80
N VAL A 105 5.80 -8.04 27.00
CA VAL A 105 7.24 -7.97 26.79
C VAL A 105 7.52 -6.96 25.68
N GLN A 106 8.38 -5.97 25.96
CA GLN A 106 8.80 -5.04 24.92
C GLN A 106 9.89 -5.69 24.06
N ARG A 107 9.56 -5.96 22.79
CA ARG A 107 10.47 -6.60 21.83
C ARG A 107 11.09 -5.61 20.86
N ASN A 108 10.37 -4.54 20.57
CA ASN A 108 10.76 -3.58 19.54
C ASN A 108 10.60 -2.13 20.04
N PRO A 109 11.48 -1.69 20.96
CA PRO A 109 11.35 -0.39 21.61
C PRO A 109 11.56 0.81 20.66
N LYS A 110 12.00 0.59 19.41
CA LYS A 110 12.15 1.66 18.41
C LYS A 110 10.81 2.27 17.99
N TYR A 111 9.71 1.57 18.20
CA TYR A 111 8.34 2.02 17.89
C TYR A 111 7.60 2.64 19.08
N LEU A 112 8.23 2.74 20.25
CA LEU A 112 7.65 3.44 21.38
C LEU A 112 7.63 4.95 21.13
N ALA A 113 6.45 5.54 21.13
CA ALA A 113 6.31 6.99 21.19
C ALA A 113 6.67 7.46 22.61
N PRO A 114 7.57 8.44 22.77
CA PRO A 114 8.02 8.86 24.08
C PRO A 114 6.94 9.65 24.84
N ILE A 115 6.91 9.46 26.16
CA ILE A 115 6.09 10.21 27.11
C ILE A 115 7.01 10.70 28.23
N LEU A 116 6.91 11.97 28.61
CA LEU A 116 7.71 12.55 29.67
C LEU A 116 6.83 12.95 30.85
N VAL A 117 7.10 12.41 32.04
CA VAL A 117 6.54 12.90 33.30
C VAL A 117 7.58 13.78 33.98
N LEU A 118 7.29 15.06 34.15
CA LEU A 118 8.23 16.02 34.74
C LEU A 118 8.47 15.73 36.23
N ALA A 119 9.71 15.97 36.67
CA ALA A 119 10.10 15.87 38.06
C ALA A 119 9.23 16.77 38.96
N ASN A 120 8.66 16.18 40.00
CA ASN A 120 7.96 16.91 41.05
C ASN A 120 8.74 16.80 42.37
N CYS A 121 9.65 17.75 42.59
CA CYS A 121 10.49 17.79 43.79
C CYS A 121 9.74 18.14 45.09
N LYS A 122 8.44 18.48 45.02
CA LYS A 122 7.63 18.94 46.15
C LYS A 122 6.81 17.85 46.82
N VAL A 123 6.72 16.66 46.23
CA VAL A 123 5.96 15.55 46.82
C VAL A 123 6.60 15.03 48.10
N SER A 124 5.78 14.60 49.06
CA SER A 124 6.20 13.98 50.31
C SER A 124 6.82 12.60 50.07
N ALA A 125 7.34 11.97 51.13
CA ALA A 125 7.86 10.60 51.05
C ALA A 125 6.76 9.53 50.88
N SER A 126 5.50 9.85 51.21
CA SER A 126 4.34 8.95 51.08
C SER A 126 3.56 9.14 49.79
N ALA A 127 3.98 10.06 48.92
CA ALA A 127 3.28 10.31 47.66
C ALA A 127 3.36 9.12 46.72
N THR A 128 2.28 8.91 45.98
CA THR A 128 2.14 7.83 45.00
C THR A 128 1.68 8.38 43.67
N GLY A 129 2.10 7.72 42.59
CA GLY A 129 1.66 8.03 41.23
C GLY A 129 0.95 6.84 40.59
N SER A 130 0.07 7.10 39.64
CA SER A 130 -0.52 6.07 38.78
C SER A 130 -0.72 6.62 37.37
N VAL A 131 -0.66 5.70 36.39
CA VAL A 131 -0.98 5.98 34.98
C VAL A 131 -2.15 5.09 34.56
N TYR A 132 -3.13 5.67 33.87
CA TYR A 132 -4.24 4.93 33.30
C TYR A 132 -4.71 5.52 31.97
N VAL A 133 -5.45 4.74 31.19
CA VAL A 133 -6.07 5.14 29.92
C VAL A 133 -7.59 5.19 30.11
N THR A 134 -8.24 6.21 29.56
CA THR A 134 -9.66 6.54 29.87
C THR A 134 -10.67 5.49 29.44
N ASP A 135 -10.50 4.94 28.24
CA ASP A 135 -11.45 4.03 27.61
C ASP A 135 -10.94 2.58 27.71
N ASP A 136 -11.82 1.63 28.02
CA ASP A 136 -11.45 0.23 28.26
C ASP A 136 -10.89 -0.44 27.00
N LEU A 137 -11.42 -0.11 25.82
CA LEU A 137 -10.94 -0.66 24.55
C LEU A 137 -9.57 -0.07 24.21
N ALA A 138 -9.40 1.24 24.37
CA ALA A 138 -8.11 1.91 24.24
C ALA A 138 -7.08 1.35 25.24
N ALA A 139 -7.46 1.14 26.50
CA ALA A 139 -6.59 0.59 27.54
C ALA A 139 -6.10 -0.83 27.22
N LYS A 140 -6.94 -1.65 26.55
CA LYS A 140 -6.54 -2.97 26.05
C LYS A 140 -5.68 -2.88 24.78
N SER A 141 -5.89 -1.86 23.98
CA SER A 141 -5.24 -1.67 22.67
C SER A 141 -3.88 -0.98 22.75
N VAL A 142 -3.47 -0.47 23.91
CA VAL A 142 -2.17 0.20 24.08
C VAL A 142 -1.34 -0.43 25.19
N ARG A 143 -0.03 -0.25 25.13
CA ARG A 143 0.89 -0.65 26.20
C ARG A 143 1.73 0.54 26.61
N ILE A 144 1.97 0.69 27.91
CA ILE A 144 2.81 1.74 28.46
C ILE A 144 4.00 1.08 29.16
N PHE A 145 5.20 1.58 28.88
CA PHE A 145 6.44 1.09 29.46
C PHE A 145 7.19 2.24 30.12
N GLN A 146 7.89 1.97 31.22
CA GLN A 146 8.84 2.90 31.84
C GLN A 146 10.25 2.51 31.45
N LYS A 147 11.07 3.50 31.11
CA LYS A 147 12.49 3.31 30.86
C LYS A 147 13.26 3.21 32.17
N ASP A 148 14.02 2.13 32.34
CA ASP A 148 14.94 1.91 33.46
C ASP A 148 16.31 1.48 32.92
N GLY A 149 17.26 2.42 32.90
CA GLY A 149 18.51 2.25 32.16
C GLY A 149 18.24 2.04 30.66
N ASP A 150 18.70 0.89 30.14
CA ASP A 150 18.47 0.47 28.76
C ASP A 150 17.23 -0.42 28.59
N ALA A 151 16.59 -0.82 29.69
CA ALA A 151 15.42 -1.70 29.69
C ALA A 151 14.09 -0.93 29.69
N TRP A 152 13.05 -1.59 29.18
CA TRP A 152 11.67 -1.11 29.19
C TRP A 152 10.80 -2.04 30.03
N LYS A 153 10.23 -1.50 31.11
CA LYS A 153 9.37 -2.24 32.04
C LYS A 153 7.91 -1.92 31.78
N TYR A 154 7.08 -2.93 31.55
CA TYR A 154 5.64 -2.75 31.38
C TYR A 154 4.99 -2.17 32.63
N ILE A 155 4.09 -1.20 32.42
CA ILE A 155 3.32 -0.52 33.46
C ILE A 155 1.88 -1.02 33.38
N ALA A 156 1.53 -1.91 34.31
CA ALA A 156 0.16 -2.37 34.49
C ALA A 156 -0.74 -1.25 35.03
N ALA A 157 -2.05 -1.36 34.83
CA ALA A 157 -3.03 -0.35 35.25
C ALA A 157 -3.07 -0.12 36.77
N ASP A 158 -2.69 -1.13 37.55
CA ASP A 158 -2.59 -1.09 39.02
C ASP A 158 -1.18 -0.73 39.52
N HIS A 159 -0.26 -0.38 38.61
CA HIS A 159 1.09 0.02 38.98
C HIS A 159 1.08 1.33 39.78
N VAL A 160 1.84 1.33 40.88
CA VAL A 160 1.99 2.49 41.76
C VAL A 160 3.43 2.99 41.70
N PHE A 161 3.61 4.18 41.13
CA PHE A 161 4.89 4.88 41.11
C PHE A 161 5.22 5.44 42.49
N THR A 162 6.48 5.35 42.87
CA THR A 162 6.98 5.81 44.17
C THR A 162 7.24 7.31 44.19
N ALA A 163 7.24 7.91 45.38
CA ALA A 163 7.68 9.29 45.58
C ALA A 163 9.09 9.58 45.01
N GLN A 164 10.00 8.60 44.98
CA GLN A 164 11.34 8.79 44.45
C GLN A 164 11.35 8.93 42.92
N GLU A 165 10.53 8.15 42.23
CA GLU A 165 10.34 8.25 40.79
C GLU A 165 9.67 9.58 40.43
N LEU A 166 8.61 9.95 41.15
CA LEU A 166 7.94 11.25 40.98
C LEU A 166 8.89 12.43 41.18
N LYS A 167 9.80 12.37 42.16
CA LYS A 167 10.81 13.41 42.42
C LYS A 167 11.84 13.54 41.31
N ARG A 168 12.16 12.45 40.63
CA ARG A 168 13.14 12.41 39.53
C ARG A 168 12.51 12.73 38.17
N GLY A 169 11.20 12.52 38.04
CA GLY A 169 10.54 12.44 36.74
C GLY A 169 10.74 11.07 36.11
N MET A 170 10.00 10.79 35.05
CA MET A 170 9.99 9.48 34.40
C MET A 170 9.95 9.65 32.88
N SER A 171 10.68 8.78 32.18
CA SER A 171 10.51 8.56 30.75
C SER A 171 9.67 7.30 30.56
N LEU A 172 8.48 7.49 30.00
CA LEU A 172 7.62 6.39 29.58
C LEU A 172 7.62 6.30 28.05
N GLY A 173 7.10 5.19 27.53
CA GLY A 173 6.88 4.96 26.11
C GLY A 173 5.53 4.29 25.91
N ILE A 174 4.86 4.62 24.81
CA ILE A 174 3.58 4.01 24.42
C ILE A 174 3.68 3.38 23.03
N ASP A 175 3.12 2.19 22.87
CA ASP A 175 2.84 1.58 21.56
C ASP A 175 1.43 1.00 21.52
N ALA A 176 0.96 0.66 20.32
CA ALA A 176 -0.35 0.05 20.11
C ALA A 176 -0.24 -1.45 19.81
N ARG A 177 -1.27 -2.19 20.22
CA ARG A 177 -1.45 -3.62 19.91
C ARG A 177 -2.05 -3.88 18.53
N ASP A 178 -2.73 -2.88 17.99
CA ASP A 178 -3.44 -2.97 16.73
C ASP A 178 -3.47 -1.60 16.03
N VAL A 179 -3.94 -1.60 14.81
CA VAL A 179 -4.20 -0.41 13.98
C VAL A 179 -5.63 0.12 14.23
N ARG A 180 -6.02 1.17 13.50
CA ARG A 180 -7.40 1.66 13.52
C ARG A 180 -8.30 0.65 12.78
N ARG A 181 -9.47 0.35 13.35
CA ARG A 181 -10.45 -0.59 12.79
C ARG A 181 -11.85 0.05 12.77
N ALA A 182 -12.66 -0.24 11.75
CA ALA A 182 -14.00 0.34 11.58
C ALA A 182 -14.95 -0.01 12.74
N ASP A 183 -15.04 -1.31 13.05
CA ASP A 183 -15.92 -1.84 14.10
C ASP A 183 -15.17 -2.12 15.42
N GLY A 184 -14.00 -1.48 15.58
CA GLY A 184 -13.11 -1.72 16.71
C GLY A 184 -12.57 -0.43 17.31
N TRP A 185 -11.29 -0.46 17.68
CA TRP A 185 -10.66 0.71 18.26
C TRP A 185 -10.36 1.75 17.17
N ASN A 186 -10.86 2.97 17.36
CA ASN A 186 -10.65 4.09 16.44
C ASN A 186 -9.24 4.72 16.51
N GLY A 187 -8.34 4.10 17.28
CA GLY A 187 -6.97 4.54 17.45
C GLY A 187 -6.72 5.59 18.52
N THR A 188 -7.75 6.05 19.25
CA THR A 188 -7.59 7.11 20.26
C THR A 188 -7.19 6.57 21.63
N ALA A 189 -6.25 7.24 22.31
CA ALA A 189 -5.90 6.92 23.69
C ALA A 189 -5.62 8.22 24.47
N ILE A 190 -6.31 8.41 25.60
CA ILE A 190 -6.02 9.53 26.52
C ILE A 190 -5.34 8.94 27.76
N VAL A 191 -4.06 9.24 27.91
CA VAL A 191 -3.20 8.76 29.00
C VAL A 191 -3.20 9.80 30.12
N HIS A 192 -3.60 9.38 31.30
CA HIS A 192 -3.63 10.21 32.51
C HIS A 192 -2.46 9.85 33.42
N MET A 193 -1.77 10.85 33.93
CA MET A 193 -0.86 10.71 35.07
C MET A 193 -1.52 11.36 36.29
N THR A 194 -1.68 10.57 37.35
CA THR A 194 -2.23 11.01 38.63
C THR A 194 -1.18 10.92 39.71
N VAL A 195 -1.07 11.94 40.55
CA VAL A 195 -0.27 11.93 41.78
C VAL A 195 -1.17 12.17 42.97
N THR A 196 -1.03 11.36 44.00
CA THR A 196 -1.73 11.49 45.29
C THR A 196 -0.70 11.71 46.40
N ASP A 197 -0.90 12.73 47.23
CA ASP A 197 -0.04 13.03 48.38
C ASP A 197 -0.89 13.42 49.59
N GLY A 198 -1.07 12.47 50.50
CA GLY A 198 -2.04 12.61 51.60
C GLY A 198 -3.47 12.72 51.07
N ALA A 199 -4.14 13.85 51.31
CA ALA A 199 -5.49 14.12 50.83
C ALA A 199 -5.51 14.87 49.49
N GLU A 200 -4.36 15.36 49.00
CA GLU A 200 -4.28 16.08 47.74
C GLU A 200 -4.10 15.10 46.57
N LYS A 201 -4.75 15.43 45.44
CA LYS A 201 -4.66 14.70 44.19
C LYS A 201 -4.48 15.68 43.04
N ALA A 202 -3.54 15.38 42.15
CA ALA A 202 -3.34 16.12 40.91
C ALA A 202 -3.36 15.14 39.74
N THR A 203 -4.04 15.49 38.66
CA THR A 203 -4.12 14.70 37.44
C THR A 203 -3.83 15.59 36.24
N ASP A 204 -3.08 15.05 35.29
CA ASP A 204 -2.80 15.69 34.02
C ASP A 204 -2.83 14.62 32.92
N ALA A 205 -3.13 15.00 31.68
CA ALA A 205 -3.41 14.05 30.60
C ALA A 205 -2.79 14.45 29.26
N VAL A 206 -2.56 13.47 28.39
CA VAL A 206 -2.18 13.67 26.98
C VAL A 206 -3.03 12.76 26.09
N ALA A 207 -3.55 13.32 25.01
CA ALA A 207 -4.28 12.60 23.97
C ALA A 207 -3.32 12.14 22.87
N PHE A 208 -3.46 10.86 22.52
CA PHE A 208 -2.71 10.18 21.49
C PHE A 208 -3.65 9.62 20.43
N ARG A 209 -3.11 9.46 19.22
CA ARG A 209 -3.76 8.68 18.16
C ARG A 209 -2.77 7.74 17.48
N VAL A 210 -3.12 6.47 17.32
CA VAL A 210 -2.27 5.54 16.57
C VAL A 210 -2.14 6.04 15.14
N ALA A 211 -0.93 6.00 14.60
CA ALA A 211 -0.66 6.40 13.23
C ALA A 211 -1.52 5.55 12.27
N PRO A 212 -2.17 6.16 11.27
CA PRO A 212 -2.98 5.43 10.31
C PRO A 212 -2.08 4.55 9.42
N VAL A 213 -2.65 3.46 8.91
CA VAL A 213 -2.01 2.70 7.83
C VAL A 213 -2.26 3.42 6.51
N LEU A 214 -1.18 3.76 5.80
CA LEU A 214 -1.24 4.44 4.52
C LEU A 214 -0.70 3.53 3.41
N THR A 215 -1.34 3.52 2.25
CA THR A 215 -0.86 2.87 1.03
C THR A 215 0.09 3.77 0.26
N HIS A 216 0.87 3.16 -0.61
CA HIS A 216 1.83 3.86 -1.45
C HIS A 216 1.24 4.32 -2.79
N HIS A 217 1.90 5.27 -3.45
CA HIS A 217 1.50 5.78 -4.77
C HIS A 217 2.70 5.81 -5.74
N HIS A 218 2.43 5.68 -7.04
CA HIS A 218 3.47 5.54 -8.08
C HIS A 218 4.40 6.76 -8.27
N ALA A 219 4.05 7.91 -7.69
CA ALA A 219 4.97 9.06 -7.65
C ALA A 219 6.04 8.98 -6.54
N GLN A 220 6.01 7.93 -5.70
CA GLN A 220 7.09 7.59 -4.78
C GLN A 220 8.15 6.78 -5.52
N GLY A 221 9.41 6.86 -5.09
CA GLY A 221 10.46 6.01 -5.68
C GLY A 221 10.23 4.54 -5.31
N LEU A 222 10.71 3.59 -6.10
CA LEU A 222 10.59 2.16 -5.80
C LEU A 222 11.76 1.70 -4.90
N GLU A 223 11.51 0.78 -3.97
CA GLU A 223 12.53 0.23 -3.05
C GLU A 223 12.66 -1.29 -3.17
N ALA A 224 11.54 -2.02 -3.25
CA ALA A 224 11.54 -3.45 -3.47
C ALA A 224 10.45 -3.86 -4.46
N VAL A 225 10.71 -4.99 -5.14
CA VAL A 225 9.84 -5.57 -6.16
C VAL A 225 9.54 -7.00 -5.76
N PHE A 226 8.27 -7.41 -5.87
CA PHE A 226 7.82 -8.73 -5.49
C PHE A 226 7.25 -9.47 -6.71
N THR A 227 7.53 -10.76 -6.81
CA THR A 227 6.92 -11.66 -7.80
C THR A 227 6.81 -13.06 -7.24
N THR A 228 5.89 -13.88 -7.73
CA THR A 228 5.77 -15.28 -7.31
C THR A 228 6.82 -16.15 -8.01
N ALA A 229 7.54 -16.96 -7.25
CA ALA A 229 8.46 -17.95 -7.77
C ALA A 229 7.74 -19.00 -8.63
N SER A 230 8.47 -19.61 -9.56
CA SER A 230 8.02 -20.87 -10.14
C SER A 230 8.47 -22.05 -9.28
N TRP A 231 7.66 -23.10 -9.25
CA TRP A 231 7.96 -24.37 -8.59
C TRP A 231 8.47 -25.43 -9.56
N GLN A 232 8.48 -25.13 -10.86
CA GLN A 232 8.92 -26.03 -11.91
C GLN A 232 9.96 -25.34 -12.78
N ASP A 233 11.08 -26.02 -13.01
CA ASP A 233 12.08 -25.51 -13.97
C ASP A 233 11.50 -25.57 -15.39
N ASN A 234 11.66 -24.46 -16.13
CA ASN A 234 11.28 -24.31 -17.53
C ASN A 234 9.76 -24.32 -17.82
N ASP A 235 8.93 -23.88 -16.88
CA ASP A 235 7.53 -23.49 -17.16
C ASP A 235 7.41 -21.99 -17.52
N SER A 236 6.21 -21.55 -17.94
CA SER A 236 5.96 -20.16 -18.34
C SER A 236 6.26 -19.16 -17.22
N GLN A 237 6.01 -19.52 -15.95
CA GLN A 237 6.29 -18.66 -14.81
C GLN A 237 7.79 -18.51 -14.57
N SER A 238 8.57 -19.58 -14.67
CA SER A 238 10.04 -19.53 -14.49
C SER A 238 10.69 -18.62 -15.54
N TYR A 239 10.22 -18.69 -16.78
CA TYR A 239 10.67 -17.82 -17.87
C TYR A 239 10.26 -16.36 -17.63
N PHE A 240 9.04 -16.12 -17.17
CA PHE A 240 8.59 -14.78 -16.78
C PHE A 240 9.49 -14.19 -15.68
N VAL A 241 9.69 -14.91 -14.57
CA VAL A 241 10.49 -14.44 -13.43
C VAL A 241 11.92 -14.10 -13.86
N GLU A 242 12.56 -14.96 -14.66
CA GLU A 242 13.93 -14.70 -15.14
C GLU A 242 14.02 -13.42 -15.99
N ASN A 243 13.07 -13.22 -16.91
CA ASN A 243 13.08 -12.04 -17.78
C ASN A 243 12.64 -10.78 -17.03
N PHE A 244 11.73 -10.92 -16.07
CA PHE A 244 11.29 -9.85 -15.20
C PHE A 244 12.46 -9.31 -14.37
N GLU A 245 13.22 -10.19 -13.72
CA GLU A 245 14.41 -9.81 -12.97
C GLU A 245 15.47 -9.12 -13.83
N LYS A 246 15.69 -9.60 -15.06
CA LYS A 246 16.58 -8.92 -16.02
C LYS A 246 16.08 -7.51 -16.35
N GLY A 247 14.76 -7.35 -16.52
CA GLY A 247 14.13 -6.06 -16.78
C GLY A 247 14.30 -5.08 -15.61
N VAL A 248 14.06 -5.55 -14.39
CA VAL A 248 14.26 -4.77 -13.15
C VAL A 248 15.74 -4.38 -12.99
N ALA A 249 16.66 -5.32 -13.15
CA ALA A 249 18.10 -5.06 -13.07
C ALA A 249 18.58 -4.08 -14.16
N ALA A 250 18.04 -4.17 -15.38
CA ALA A 250 18.35 -3.26 -16.48
C ALA A 250 17.90 -1.81 -16.21
N ALA A 251 16.88 -1.62 -15.38
CA ALA A 251 16.46 -0.30 -14.91
C ALA A 251 17.36 0.28 -13.80
N GLY A 252 18.36 -0.47 -13.34
CA GLY A 252 19.36 -0.02 -12.37
C GLY A 252 19.08 -0.41 -10.92
N PHE A 253 18.07 -1.24 -10.67
CA PHE A 253 17.83 -1.82 -9.35
C PHE A 253 18.94 -2.81 -9.00
N LYS A 254 19.51 -2.64 -7.81
CA LYS A 254 20.64 -3.45 -7.33
C LYS A 254 20.20 -4.58 -6.43
N ASP A 255 19.12 -4.37 -5.70
CA ASP A 255 18.56 -5.39 -4.83
C ASP A 255 17.79 -6.40 -5.66
N PRO A 256 17.86 -7.70 -5.30
CA PRO A 256 17.14 -8.73 -6.02
C PRO A 256 15.63 -8.53 -5.88
N VAL A 257 14.89 -8.93 -6.92
CA VAL A 257 13.43 -9.10 -6.82
C VAL A 257 13.15 -10.14 -5.75
N TYR A 258 12.24 -9.84 -4.82
CA TYR A 258 11.79 -10.81 -3.83
C TYR A 258 10.86 -11.82 -4.50
N ARG A 259 11.20 -13.10 -4.38
CA ARG A 259 10.40 -14.19 -4.92
C ARG A 259 9.54 -14.80 -3.82
N MET A 260 8.23 -14.57 -3.89
CA MET A 260 7.23 -15.19 -3.03
C MET A 260 7.22 -16.70 -3.32
N VAL A 261 7.16 -17.53 -2.30
CA VAL A 261 7.37 -18.98 -2.46
C VAL A 261 6.09 -19.72 -2.79
N GLY A 262 4.91 -19.13 -2.63
CA GLY A 262 3.62 -19.75 -2.93
C GLY A 262 3.37 -20.03 -4.41
N GLN A 263 2.23 -20.67 -4.69
CA GLN A 263 1.76 -20.97 -6.05
C GLN A 263 0.82 -19.90 -6.60
N ASP A 264 0.38 -18.95 -5.77
CA ASP A 264 -0.49 -17.87 -6.21
C ASP A 264 0.35 -16.86 -7.01
N ILE A 265 0.32 -16.98 -8.34
CA ILE A 265 1.06 -16.11 -9.26
C ILE A 265 0.64 -14.65 -9.17
N TRP A 266 -0.52 -14.37 -8.58
CA TRP A 266 -1.11 -13.04 -8.48
C TRP A 266 -0.57 -12.25 -7.27
N THR A 267 0.73 -11.96 -7.25
CA THR A 267 1.39 -11.24 -6.13
C THR A 267 0.68 -9.95 -5.76
N GLN A 268 0.27 -9.17 -6.76
CA GLN A 268 -0.48 -7.92 -6.57
C GLN A 268 -1.88 -8.11 -5.99
N ASP A 269 -2.51 -9.29 -6.16
CA ASP A 269 -3.90 -9.47 -5.74
C ASP A 269 -4.04 -9.78 -4.26
N TYR A 270 -3.08 -10.50 -3.67
CA TYR A 270 -3.27 -10.98 -2.30
C TYR A 270 -2.76 -10.01 -1.22
N PHE A 271 -2.06 -8.94 -1.58
CA PHE A 271 -1.66 -7.89 -0.63
C PHE A 271 -1.36 -6.54 -1.27
N GLU A 272 -1.45 -5.49 -0.46
CA GLU A 272 -1.01 -4.12 -0.77
C GLU A 272 0.11 -3.70 0.20
N ALA A 273 1.09 -2.93 -0.28
CA ALA A 273 2.14 -2.41 0.58
C ALA A 273 1.71 -1.08 1.21
N GLY A 274 1.84 -0.99 2.53
CA GLY A 274 1.58 0.23 3.27
C GLY A 274 2.59 0.51 4.37
N TYR A 275 2.32 1.54 5.16
CA TYR A 275 3.17 1.96 6.26
C TYR A 275 2.38 2.75 7.30
N ALA A 276 2.95 2.85 8.52
CA ALA A 276 2.54 3.80 9.52
C ALA A 276 3.78 4.55 10.04
N SER A 277 3.64 5.85 10.32
CA SER A 277 4.77 6.68 10.68
C SER A 277 4.47 7.72 11.75
N ILE A 278 5.48 8.04 12.57
CA ILE A 278 5.46 9.15 13.53
C ILE A 278 6.73 10.01 13.40
N PRO A 279 6.70 11.28 13.80
CA PRO A 279 7.90 12.09 13.95
C PRO A 279 8.86 11.47 14.97
N GLY A 280 10.15 11.67 14.76
CA GLY A 280 11.19 11.25 15.67
C GLY A 280 12.35 12.24 15.68
N LEU A 281 13.15 12.21 16.75
CA LEU A 281 14.25 13.16 16.97
C LEU A 281 15.24 13.24 15.81
N ASN A 282 15.51 12.10 15.16
CA ASN A 282 16.49 11.98 14.07
C ASN A 282 15.81 11.75 12.70
N GLY A 283 14.54 12.16 12.58
CA GLY A 283 13.70 11.88 11.43
C GLY A 283 12.57 10.91 11.76
N THR A 284 11.74 10.67 10.75
CA THR A 284 10.51 9.88 10.87
C THR A 284 10.81 8.43 11.24
N ILE A 285 10.04 7.91 12.19
CA ILE A 285 10.04 6.51 12.57
C ILE A 285 8.91 5.84 11.78
N VAL A 286 9.24 4.76 11.07
CA VAL A 286 8.30 4.07 10.17
C VAL A 286 8.30 2.59 10.45
N ILE A 287 7.11 2.01 10.48
CA ILE A 287 6.89 0.57 10.32
C ILE A 287 6.23 0.34 8.95
N ARG A 288 6.78 -0.59 8.15
CA ARG A 288 6.09 -1.06 6.92
C ARG A 288 4.97 -2.01 7.33
N ILE A 289 3.84 -1.96 6.65
CA ILE A 289 2.67 -2.78 6.95
C ILE A 289 2.17 -3.39 5.66
N LEU A 290 2.18 -4.72 5.56
CA LEU A 290 1.56 -5.44 4.45
C LEU A 290 0.07 -5.63 4.75
N ILE A 291 -0.78 -5.21 3.82
CA ILE A 291 -2.25 -5.28 3.95
C ILE A 291 -2.73 -6.45 3.12
N ARG A 292 -3.10 -7.55 3.76
CA ARG A 292 -3.61 -8.74 3.06
C ARG A 292 -5.00 -8.46 2.47
N SER A 293 -5.25 -8.99 1.27
CA SER A 293 -6.59 -9.07 0.67
C SER A 293 -7.60 -9.71 1.62
N ALA A 294 -8.88 -9.34 1.50
CA ALA A 294 -9.93 -9.93 2.31
C ALA A 294 -10.17 -11.42 1.96
N GLN A 295 -9.64 -11.91 0.83
CA GLN A 295 -9.84 -13.26 0.31
C GLN A 295 -9.12 -14.32 1.15
N TRP A 296 -9.82 -14.91 2.13
CA TRP A 296 -9.23 -15.85 3.09
C TRP A 296 -8.53 -17.06 2.46
N TYR A 297 -9.04 -17.55 1.33
CA TYR A 297 -8.56 -18.77 0.67
C TYR A 297 -7.27 -18.57 -0.12
N ARG A 298 -6.79 -17.34 -0.31
CA ARG A 298 -5.54 -17.08 -1.05
C ARG A 298 -4.32 -17.43 -0.19
N PRO A 299 -3.53 -18.46 -0.57
CA PRO A 299 -2.39 -18.92 0.22
C PRO A 299 -1.26 -17.89 0.26
N GLY A 300 -1.05 -17.11 -0.82
CA GLY A 300 0.02 -16.09 -0.87
C GLY A 300 -0.11 -15.03 0.23
N GLY A 301 -1.32 -14.75 0.70
CA GLY A 301 -1.54 -13.84 1.82
C GLY A 301 -1.03 -14.35 3.18
N ILE A 302 -0.81 -15.66 3.34
CA ILE A 302 -0.26 -16.24 4.58
C ILE A 302 1.24 -15.95 4.69
N GLU A 303 1.97 -15.97 3.56
CA GLU A 303 3.41 -15.69 3.51
C GLU A 303 3.76 -14.32 4.08
N LEU A 304 2.85 -13.35 4.04
CA LEU A 304 3.05 -12.03 4.62
C LEU A 304 3.27 -12.11 6.14
N PHE A 305 2.57 -13.02 6.79
CA PHE A 305 2.60 -13.21 8.24
C PHE A 305 3.67 -14.21 8.66
N GLU A 306 3.91 -15.23 7.83
CA GLU A 306 4.88 -16.31 8.10
C GLU A 306 6.31 -15.91 7.75
N LEU A 307 6.52 -15.28 6.58
CA LEU A 307 7.85 -15.09 5.99
C LEU A 307 8.28 -13.62 5.95
N MET A 308 7.34 -12.69 5.81
CA MET A 308 7.67 -11.26 5.60
C MET A 308 7.59 -10.42 6.88
N ARG A 309 6.74 -10.81 7.83
CA ARG A 309 6.64 -10.11 9.11
C ARG A 309 7.96 -10.22 9.88
N SER A 310 8.46 -9.09 10.35
CA SER A 310 9.79 -8.96 10.95
C SER A 310 9.81 -7.82 11.97
N ASP A 311 10.99 -7.48 12.49
CA ASP A 311 11.17 -6.31 13.36
C ASP A 311 10.93 -4.98 12.62
N THR A 312 10.89 -4.97 11.29
CA THR A 312 10.68 -3.76 10.46
C THR A 312 9.39 -3.76 9.64
N VAL A 313 8.73 -4.92 9.56
CA VAL A 313 7.54 -5.14 8.74
C VAL A 313 6.44 -5.79 9.60
N GLY A 314 5.31 -5.11 9.73
CA GLY A 314 4.06 -5.66 10.25
C GLY A 314 3.16 -6.18 9.13
N ALA A 315 2.08 -6.87 9.51
CA ALA A 315 1.04 -7.30 8.57
C ALA A 315 -0.33 -7.21 9.22
N VAL A 316 -1.34 -6.81 8.44
CA VAL A 316 -2.74 -6.68 8.85
C VAL A 316 -3.67 -7.37 7.85
N GLN A 317 -4.85 -7.78 8.32
CA GLN A 317 -5.88 -8.39 7.49
C GLN A 317 -7.28 -8.12 8.03
N GLU A 318 -8.28 -8.27 7.15
CA GLU A 318 -9.73 -8.26 7.42
C GLU A 318 -10.37 -9.39 6.61
N LEU A 319 -10.08 -10.65 6.97
CA LEU A 319 -10.49 -11.78 6.14
C LEU A 319 -12.00 -12.01 6.18
N LEU A 320 -12.58 -12.24 5.00
CA LEU A 320 -13.98 -12.51 4.72
C LEU A 320 -14.09 -13.41 3.47
N GLU A 321 -15.31 -13.78 3.07
CA GLU A 321 -15.58 -14.51 1.82
C GLU A 321 -15.48 -13.58 0.61
N GLY A 322 -14.26 -13.08 0.34
CA GLY A 322 -13.99 -12.13 -0.74
C GLY A 322 -13.94 -12.76 -2.13
N TYR A 323 -14.23 -11.95 -3.15
CA TYR A 323 -14.13 -12.31 -4.56
C TYR A 323 -13.15 -11.39 -5.29
N THR A 324 -13.19 -11.36 -6.62
CA THR A 324 -12.18 -10.64 -7.42
C THR A 324 -12.13 -9.13 -7.12
N LEU A 325 -13.24 -8.48 -6.73
CA LEU A 325 -13.21 -7.07 -6.32
C LEU A 325 -12.39 -6.81 -5.04
N ASP A 326 -12.15 -7.85 -4.24
CA ASP A 326 -11.39 -7.78 -2.99
C ASP A 326 -9.89 -8.07 -3.17
N SER A 327 -9.46 -8.34 -4.42
CA SER A 327 -8.05 -8.43 -4.77
C SER A 327 -7.41 -7.04 -4.78
N MET A 328 -6.15 -6.97 -4.41
CA MET A 328 -5.42 -5.72 -4.21
C MET A 328 -4.91 -5.09 -5.52
N GLY A 329 -4.96 -5.78 -6.68
CA GLY A 329 -4.91 -5.12 -8.00
C GLY A 329 -6.08 -4.15 -8.24
N ASN A 330 -7.17 -4.34 -7.50
CA ASN A 330 -8.28 -3.38 -7.46
C ASN A 330 -8.05 -2.23 -6.46
N LEU A 331 -6.88 -2.11 -5.83
CA LEU A 331 -6.51 -1.03 -4.93
C LEU A 331 -5.32 -0.26 -5.51
N GLU A 332 -5.57 1.00 -5.87
CA GLU A 332 -4.52 1.92 -6.34
C GLU A 332 -4.58 3.23 -5.55
N THR A 333 -3.52 4.04 -5.58
CA THR A 333 -3.49 5.33 -4.86
C THR A 333 -3.19 6.48 -5.80
N ILE A 334 -4.14 7.43 -5.89
CA ILE A 334 -3.94 8.72 -6.55
C ILE A 334 -2.81 9.45 -5.81
N PRO A 335 -1.75 9.92 -6.49
CA PRO A 335 -0.68 10.66 -5.83
C PRO A 335 -1.16 11.98 -5.19
N PRO A 336 -0.39 12.61 -4.29
CA PRO A 336 -0.82 13.77 -3.51
C PRO A 336 -1.39 14.91 -4.34
N TYR A 337 -2.46 15.53 -3.84
CA TYR A 337 -3.11 16.66 -4.52
C TYR A 337 -3.94 17.50 -3.54
N THR A 338 -4.32 18.70 -3.98
CA THR A 338 -5.31 19.54 -3.31
C THR A 338 -6.33 20.02 -4.33
N HIS A 339 -7.62 19.87 -4.02
CA HIS A 339 -8.69 20.28 -4.91
C HIS A 339 -9.91 20.74 -4.11
N ASN A 340 -10.55 21.83 -4.54
CA ASN A 340 -11.74 22.42 -3.90
C ASN A 340 -11.63 22.60 -2.37
N GLY A 341 -10.45 22.98 -1.88
CA GLY A 341 -10.20 23.19 -0.45
C GLY A 341 -9.99 21.92 0.37
N LYS A 342 -10.05 20.72 -0.24
CA LYS A 342 -9.66 19.46 0.40
C LYS A 342 -8.25 19.08 -0.03
N SER A 343 -7.41 18.71 0.94
CA SER A 343 -6.01 18.33 0.72
C SER A 343 -5.82 16.85 1.03
N TYR A 344 -5.13 16.15 0.14
CA TYR A 344 -4.76 14.73 0.25
C TYR A 344 -3.23 14.60 0.17
N PRO A 345 -2.50 14.99 1.23
CA PRO A 345 -1.05 15.01 1.23
C PRO A 345 -0.38 13.63 1.14
N ALA A 346 -1.09 12.56 1.51
CA ALA A 346 -0.66 11.17 1.32
C ALA A 346 -1.28 10.52 0.07
N GLY A 347 -1.97 11.30 -0.77
CA GLY A 347 -2.79 10.75 -1.85
C GLY A 347 -4.17 10.28 -1.39
N ARG A 348 -4.89 9.62 -2.29
CA ARG A 348 -6.25 9.10 -2.04
C ARG A 348 -6.41 7.74 -2.71
N ILE A 349 -6.91 6.75 -1.98
CA ILE A 349 -7.12 5.41 -2.54
C ILE A 349 -8.24 5.46 -3.60
N ILE A 350 -8.11 4.68 -4.65
CA ILE A 350 -9.17 4.32 -5.58
C ILE A 350 -9.37 2.81 -5.57
N MET A 351 -10.63 2.39 -5.66
CA MET A 351 -10.97 0.98 -5.89
C MET A 351 -12.18 0.84 -6.79
N GLY A 352 -12.18 -0.21 -7.59
CA GLY A 352 -13.29 -0.58 -8.46
C GLY A 352 -14.48 -1.14 -7.69
N THR A 353 -15.68 -0.88 -8.20
CA THR A 353 -16.96 -1.34 -7.65
C THR A 353 -17.83 -1.91 -8.76
N TRP A 354 -18.65 -2.90 -8.42
CA TRP A 354 -19.68 -3.45 -9.32
C TRP A 354 -21.05 -3.07 -8.77
N ASP A 355 -21.88 -2.41 -9.58
CA ASP A 355 -23.22 -1.97 -9.17
C ASP A 355 -23.26 -1.21 -7.81
N SER A 356 -22.20 -0.43 -7.54
CA SER A 356 -21.97 0.30 -6.27
C SER A 356 -21.69 -0.59 -5.04
N GLU A 357 -21.47 -1.89 -5.23
CA GLU A 357 -20.95 -2.77 -4.19
C GLU A 357 -19.48 -2.43 -3.92
N LYS A 358 -19.18 -2.10 -2.67
CA LYS A 358 -17.83 -1.76 -2.22
C LYS A 358 -17.05 -3.04 -1.88
N PRO A 359 -15.77 -3.14 -2.26
CA PRO A 359 -14.86 -4.14 -1.71
C PRO A 359 -14.90 -4.20 -0.18
N LEU A 360 -14.77 -5.40 0.37
CA LEU A 360 -14.92 -5.73 1.79
C LEU A 360 -13.90 -5.01 2.68
N ILE A 361 -12.72 -4.68 2.14
CA ILE A 361 -11.65 -3.94 2.83
C ILE A 361 -12.01 -2.45 3.08
N PHE A 362 -13.07 -1.91 2.45
CA PHE A 362 -13.38 -0.46 2.54
C PHE A 362 -13.51 0.05 3.96
N GLY A 363 -14.16 -0.69 4.86
CA GLY A 363 -14.32 -0.26 6.24
C GLY A 363 -12.96 -0.01 6.92
N PHE A 364 -12.01 -0.92 6.71
CA PHE A 364 -10.65 -0.76 7.22
C PHE A 364 -9.94 0.46 6.63
N LEU A 365 -10.03 0.68 5.33
CA LEU A 365 -9.40 1.83 4.65
C LEU A 365 -10.04 3.17 5.08
N GLU A 366 -11.36 3.22 5.20
CA GLU A 366 -12.10 4.39 5.68
C GLU A 366 -11.73 4.73 7.13
N ALA A 367 -11.48 3.73 7.98
CA ALA A 367 -11.03 3.93 9.37
C ALA A 367 -9.64 4.58 9.49
N GLN A 368 -8.85 4.60 8.42
CA GLN A 368 -7.56 5.29 8.39
C GLN A 368 -7.70 6.81 8.15
N GLU A 369 -8.85 7.26 7.63
CA GLU A 369 -9.28 8.66 7.41
C GLU A 369 -8.47 9.48 6.39
N ILE A 370 -7.15 9.27 6.29
CA ILE A 370 -6.24 10.14 5.53
C ILE A 370 -6.31 9.91 4.01
N GLN A 371 -6.50 8.66 3.58
CA GLN A 371 -6.57 8.27 2.16
C GLN A 371 -7.97 7.76 1.77
N GLU A 372 -9.02 8.35 2.34
CA GLU A 372 -10.43 7.98 2.13
C GLU A 372 -10.74 7.48 0.70
N PRO A 373 -11.12 6.20 0.52
CA PRO A 373 -11.28 5.60 -0.79
C PRO A 373 -12.27 6.32 -1.72
N LEU A 374 -11.96 6.31 -3.01
CA LEU A 374 -12.81 6.76 -4.09
C LEU A 374 -13.23 5.58 -4.97
N ALA A 375 -14.53 5.34 -5.08
CA ALA A 375 -15.08 4.27 -5.91
C ALA A 375 -15.04 4.62 -7.41
N LEU A 376 -14.58 3.69 -8.23
CA LEU A 376 -14.63 3.71 -9.69
C LEU A 376 -15.54 2.58 -10.22
N ASP A 377 -16.10 2.72 -11.42
CA ASP A 377 -16.89 1.68 -12.08
C ASP A 377 -15.96 0.73 -12.84
N THR A 378 -15.82 -0.49 -12.35
CA THR A 378 -15.08 -1.58 -13.00
C THR A 378 -15.97 -2.75 -13.41
N SER A 379 -17.30 -2.57 -13.38
CA SER A 379 -18.30 -3.62 -13.71
C SER A 379 -18.24 -4.14 -15.15
N TRP A 380 -17.52 -3.43 -16.01
CA TRP A 380 -17.34 -3.75 -17.42
C TRP A 380 -16.14 -4.67 -17.66
N LEU A 381 -15.22 -4.81 -16.71
CA LEU A 381 -14.06 -5.70 -16.78
C LEU A 381 -14.40 -7.07 -16.18
N ALA A 382 -13.85 -8.13 -16.76
CA ALA A 382 -14.11 -9.50 -16.32
C ALA A 382 -13.45 -9.84 -14.98
N VAL A 383 -12.26 -9.30 -14.73
CA VAL A 383 -11.58 -9.37 -13.43
C VAL A 383 -12.07 -8.22 -12.55
N GLY A 384 -12.13 -6.98 -13.08
CA GLY A 384 -12.86 -5.90 -12.40
C GLY A 384 -11.96 -4.97 -11.60
N HIS A 385 -10.68 -4.88 -11.96
CA HIS A 385 -9.67 -4.11 -11.24
C HIS A 385 -9.42 -2.75 -11.89
N VAL A 386 -8.89 -1.81 -11.11
CA VAL A 386 -8.57 -0.46 -11.61
C VAL A 386 -7.26 -0.42 -12.38
N ASP A 387 -6.29 -1.25 -12.01
CA ASP A 387 -4.98 -1.39 -12.68
C ASP A 387 -5.10 -1.85 -14.15
N GLU A 388 -6.21 -2.52 -14.50
CA GLU A 388 -6.52 -2.98 -15.86
C GLU A 388 -6.78 -1.83 -16.85
N PHE A 389 -7.02 -0.59 -16.41
CA PHE A 389 -7.36 0.48 -17.36
C PHE A 389 -6.75 1.85 -17.07
N LEU A 390 -6.08 2.02 -15.94
CA LEU A 390 -5.40 3.27 -15.59
C LEU A 390 -4.06 3.03 -14.89
N GLN A 391 -3.21 4.05 -14.91
CA GLN A 391 -1.95 4.09 -14.16
C GLN A 391 -1.60 5.56 -13.88
N PHE A 392 -1.16 5.85 -12.65
CA PHE A 392 -0.57 7.16 -12.33
C PHE A 392 0.94 7.14 -12.54
N LEU A 393 1.50 8.20 -13.11
CA LEU A 393 2.95 8.35 -13.29
C LEU A 393 3.43 9.69 -12.72
N PRO A 394 4.63 9.75 -12.10
CA PRO A 394 5.24 11.02 -11.74
C PRO A 394 5.51 11.86 -12.99
N ALA A 395 5.33 13.17 -12.88
CA ALA A 395 5.52 14.08 -14.01
C ALA A 395 6.12 15.41 -13.54
N ASP A 396 6.88 16.04 -14.45
CA ASP A 396 7.45 17.37 -14.22
C ASP A 396 6.42 18.44 -14.62
N ASN A 397 5.34 18.53 -13.84
CA ASN A 397 4.28 19.52 -13.98
C ASN A 397 3.89 20.06 -12.59
N GLU A 398 3.01 21.07 -12.53
CA GLU A 398 2.60 21.70 -11.27
C GLU A 398 1.97 20.70 -10.29
N ARG A 399 1.27 19.68 -10.80
CA ARG A 399 0.64 18.62 -10.01
C ARG A 399 1.65 17.57 -9.49
N GLY A 400 2.77 17.39 -10.17
CA GLY A 400 3.77 16.36 -9.90
C GLY A 400 3.45 14.98 -10.49
N TRP A 401 2.30 14.81 -11.17
CA TRP A 401 1.86 13.54 -11.73
C TRP A 401 0.87 13.70 -12.88
N ILE A 402 0.68 12.63 -13.66
CA ILE A 402 -0.29 12.51 -14.75
C ILE A 402 -1.09 11.21 -14.64
N LEU A 403 -2.18 11.13 -15.39
CA LEU A 403 -2.98 9.91 -15.54
C LEU A 403 -2.74 9.30 -16.93
N MET A 404 -2.29 8.05 -16.96
CA MET A 404 -2.37 7.19 -18.14
C MET A 404 -3.68 6.42 -18.08
N VAL A 405 -4.37 6.27 -19.22
CA VAL A 405 -5.62 5.51 -19.35
C VAL A 405 -5.66 4.78 -20.68
N ASN A 406 -6.32 3.62 -20.68
CA ASN A 406 -6.51 2.86 -21.90
C ASN A 406 -7.34 3.61 -22.96
N ASP A 407 -7.00 3.38 -24.23
CA ASP A 407 -7.62 3.96 -25.43
C ASP A 407 -8.10 2.85 -26.36
N PRO A 408 -9.35 2.38 -26.17
CA PRO A 408 -9.96 1.33 -26.98
C PRO A 408 -10.01 1.70 -28.47
N HIS A 409 -10.34 2.96 -28.77
CA HIS A 409 -10.43 3.44 -30.15
C HIS A 409 -9.06 3.49 -30.81
N GLY A 410 -8.04 3.95 -30.09
CA GLY A 410 -6.66 3.93 -30.53
C GLY A 410 -6.19 2.52 -30.85
N GLY A 411 -6.50 1.54 -29.99
CA GLY A 411 -6.19 0.13 -30.24
C GLY A 411 -6.85 -0.41 -31.50
N LEU A 412 -8.18 -0.25 -31.62
CA LEU A 412 -8.93 -0.69 -32.81
C LEU A 412 -8.41 -0.03 -34.11
N GLU A 413 -8.01 1.23 -34.05
CA GLU A 413 -7.53 1.97 -35.22
C GLU A 413 -6.19 1.45 -35.74
N LEU A 414 -5.32 0.88 -34.89
CA LEU A 414 -4.08 0.23 -35.34
C LEU A 414 -4.37 -0.92 -36.32
N PHE A 415 -5.34 -1.78 -35.98
CA PHE A 415 -5.76 -2.89 -36.84
C PHE A 415 -6.46 -2.41 -38.11
N LYS A 416 -7.37 -1.44 -38.00
CA LYS A 416 -8.06 -0.86 -39.17
C LYS A 416 -7.06 -0.24 -40.15
N ARG A 417 -6.06 0.48 -39.65
CA ARG A 417 -5.00 1.07 -40.48
C ARG A 417 -4.14 0.00 -41.14
N ALA A 418 -3.73 -1.03 -40.40
CA ALA A 418 -2.98 -2.16 -40.95
C ALA A 418 -3.75 -2.84 -42.11
N SER A 419 -5.03 -3.14 -41.92
CA SER A 419 -5.89 -3.72 -42.94
C SER A 419 -6.00 -2.82 -44.19
N ARG A 420 -6.32 -1.52 -44.02
CA ARG A 420 -6.42 -0.56 -45.14
C ARG A 420 -5.12 -0.42 -45.93
N ASN A 421 -3.98 -0.63 -45.29
CA ASN A 421 -2.66 -0.56 -45.91
C ASN A 421 -2.23 -1.89 -46.56
N GLY A 422 -3.11 -2.89 -46.64
CA GLY A 422 -2.86 -4.17 -47.31
C GLY A 422 -2.24 -5.24 -46.41
N HIS A 423 -2.15 -5.02 -45.10
CA HIS A 423 -1.59 -5.97 -44.13
C HIS A 423 -2.65 -6.82 -43.43
N GLY A 424 -3.87 -6.90 -43.96
CA GLY A 424 -4.99 -7.65 -43.38
C GLY A 424 -4.71 -9.14 -43.14
N ARG A 425 -3.80 -9.74 -43.93
CA ARG A 425 -3.38 -11.16 -43.79
C ARG A 425 -2.21 -11.38 -42.83
N VAL A 426 -1.65 -10.33 -42.24
CA VAL A 426 -0.59 -10.46 -41.24
C VAL A 426 -1.18 -11.07 -39.98
N ARG A 427 -0.45 -12.00 -39.34
CA ARG A 427 -0.86 -12.59 -38.07
C ARG A 427 -0.96 -11.52 -36.99
N ALA A 428 -2.05 -11.51 -36.24
CA ALA A 428 -2.34 -10.50 -35.24
C ALA A 428 -1.46 -10.65 -33.99
N VAL A 429 -1.12 -11.90 -33.62
CA VAL A 429 -0.18 -12.21 -32.53
C VAL A 429 1.17 -12.59 -33.13
N SER A 430 2.20 -11.78 -32.87
CA SER A 430 3.56 -12.02 -33.38
C SER A 430 4.42 -12.91 -32.49
N ARG A 431 3.96 -13.19 -31.26
CA ARG A 431 4.68 -14.04 -30.30
C ARG A 431 5.06 -15.38 -30.96
N SER A 432 6.31 -15.78 -30.78
CA SER A 432 6.77 -17.12 -31.15
C SER A 432 6.64 -18.06 -29.96
N PRO A 433 6.46 -19.38 -30.16
CA PRO A 433 6.52 -20.33 -29.06
C PRO A 433 7.82 -20.18 -28.27
N MET A 434 7.73 -20.15 -26.94
CA MET A 434 8.85 -20.05 -26.02
C MET A 434 8.96 -21.31 -25.14
N PRO A 435 10.12 -21.57 -24.51
CA PRO A 435 10.22 -22.62 -23.50
C PRO A 435 9.20 -22.42 -22.38
N GLY A 436 8.53 -23.49 -21.98
CA GLY A 436 7.50 -23.45 -20.93
C GLY A 436 6.08 -23.16 -21.40
N ASP A 437 5.88 -22.87 -22.69
CA ASP A 437 4.54 -22.78 -23.29
C ASP A 437 3.85 -24.15 -23.25
N ASP A 438 2.70 -24.24 -22.58
CA ASP A 438 1.88 -25.45 -22.48
C ASP A 438 0.68 -25.45 -23.44
N SER A 439 0.46 -24.31 -24.10
CA SER A 439 -0.73 -24.00 -24.88
C SER A 439 -0.36 -23.37 -26.23
N CYS A 440 -1.29 -23.44 -27.15
CA CYS A 440 -1.16 -22.89 -28.50
C CYS A 440 -1.32 -21.37 -28.52
N LEU A 441 -0.64 -20.71 -29.45
CA LEU A 441 -0.80 -19.28 -29.69
C LEU A 441 -1.93 -19.00 -30.71
N PRO A 442 -2.68 -17.89 -30.56
CA PRO A 442 -3.68 -17.47 -31.53
C PRO A 442 -3.11 -17.34 -32.95
N THR A 443 -3.89 -17.77 -33.95
CA THR A 443 -3.46 -17.82 -35.36
C THR A 443 -4.14 -16.77 -36.25
N GLN A 444 -5.05 -15.99 -35.67
CA GLN A 444 -5.84 -14.96 -36.35
C GLN A 444 -4.95 -13.96 -37.06
N THR A 445 -5.41 -13.54 -38.23
CA THR A 445 -4.88 -12.39 -38.97
C THR A 445 -5.54 -11.09 -38.51
N VAL A 446 -4.97 -9.95 -38.91
CA VAL A 446 -5.54 -8.61 -38.65
C VAL A 446 -7.01 -8.53 -39.11
N ASP A 447 -7.33 -8.99 -40.32
CA ASP A 447 -8.71 -8.95 -40.84
C ASP A 447 -9.64 -9.88 -40.07
N GLU A 448 -9.15 -11.01 -39.57
CA GLU A 448 -9.95 -11.94 -38.75
C GLU A 448 -10.24 -11.38 -37.36
N ILE A 449 -9.30 -10.67 -36.73
CA ILE A 449 -9.57 -9.92 -35.49
C ILE A 449 -10.62 -8.83 -35.75
N LEU A 450 -10.48 -8.05 -36.83
CA LEU A 450 -11.44 -7.01 -37.20
C LEU A 450 -12.85 -7.56 -37.50
N ALA A 451 -12.95 -8.86 -37.83
CA ALA A 451 -14.20 -9.56 -38.06
C ALA A 451 -14.82 -10.16 -36.78
N PHE A 452 -14.20 -10.02 -35.61
CA PHE A 452 -14.79 -10.44 -34.35
C PHE A 452 -16.15 -9.77 -34.14
N ALA A 453 -17.13 -10.57 -33.73
CA ALA A 453 -18.48 -10.10 -33.50
C ALA A 453 -18.48 -8.97 -32.46
N ASP A 454 -19.25 -7.92 -32.75
CA ASP A 454 -19.46 -6.78 -31.85
C ASP A 454 -18.20 -5.99 -31.45
N LEU A 455 -17.02 -6.23 -32.05
CA LEU A 455 -15.76 -5.58 -31.65
C LEU A 455 -15.85 -4.04 -31.62
N ALA A 456 -16.49 -3.43 -32.63
CA ALA A 456 -16.68 -1.99 -32.65
C ALA A 456 -17.65 -1.51 -31.56
N THR A 457 -18.75 -2.23 -31.32
CA THR A 457 -19.71 -1.93 -30.26
C THR A 457 -19.07 -2.03 -28.88
N ILE A 458 -18.27 -3.08 -28.65
CA ILE A 458 -17.49 -3.28 -27.43
C ILE A 458 -16.50 -2.12 -27.24
N THR A 459 -15.79 -1.75 -28.31
CA THR A 459 -14.84 -0.63 -28.27
C THR A 459 -15.53 0.67 -27.84
N ASP A 460 -16.70 0.97 -28.41
CA ASP A 460 -17.48 2.17 -28.07
C ASP A 460 -17.98 2.14 -26.62
N ASP A 461 -18.44 0.98 -26.12
CA ASP A 461 -18.92 0.85 -24.74
C ASP A 461 -17.77 0.96 -23.73
N VAL A 462 -16.66 0.24 -23.96
CA VAL A 462 -15.47 0.32 -23.09
C VAL A 462 -14.92 1.75 -23.05
N ALA A 463 -14.83 2.43 -24.19
CA ALA A 463 -14.40 3.82 -24.22
C ALA A 463 -15.33 4.71 -23.38
N ALA A 464 -16.66 4.53 -23.48
CA ALA A 464 -17.62 5.26 -22.67
C ALA A 464 -17.48 4.99 -21.17
N ARG A 465 -17.18 3.73 -20.76
CA ARG A 465 -16.92 3.35 -19.37
C ARG A 465 -15.67 4.02 -18.82
N ILE A 466 -14.58 4.01 -19.58
CA ILE A 466 -13.33 4.70 -19.23
C ILE A 466 -13.57 6.21 -19.09
N GLU A 467 -14.32 6.84 -20.00
CA GLU A 467 -14.69 8.27 -19.87
C GLU A 467 -15.51 8.56 -18.62
N GLY A 468 -16.39 7.65 -18.21
CA GLY A 468 -17.14 7.77 -16.95
C GLY A 468 -16.23 7.86 -15.72
N ASN A 469 -15.22 6.97 -15.66
CA ASN A 469 -14.22 7.00 -14.59
C ASN A 469 -13.31 8.23 -14.65
N ILE A 470 -12.91 8.66 -15.85
CA ILE A 470 -12.15 9.90 -16.03
C ILE A 470 -12.96 11.11 -15.53
N ALA A 471 -14.27 11.15 -15.80
CA ALA A 471 -15.13 12.24 -15.31
C ALA A 471 -15.20 12.27 -13.78
N ILE A 472 -15.21 11.11 -13.11
CA ILE A 472 -15.08 11.00 -11.66
C ILE A 472 -13.72 11.55 -11.22
N LEU A 473 -12.62 11.06 -11.78
CA LEU A 473 -11.27 11.50 -11.40
C LEU A 473 -11.07 13.01 -11.60
N LYS A 474 -11.52 13.58 -12.72
CA LYS A 474 -11.47 15.04 -12.97
C LYS A 474 -12.23 15.83 -11.91
N ARG A 475 -13.44 15.39 -11.56
CA ARG A 475 -14.28 16.05 -10.54
C ARG A 475 -13.61 16.00 -9.16
N GLU A 476 -12.99 14.88 -8.80
CA GLU A 476 -12.43 14.66 -7.46
C GLU A 476 -11.03 15.23 -7.28
N THR A 477 -10.26 15.39 -8.36
CA THR A 477 -8.83 15.77 -8.32
C THR A 477 -8.52 17.10 -9.02
N GLY A 478 -9.44 17.60 -9.84
CA GLY A 478 -9.20 18.75 -10.71
C GLY A 478 -8.28 18.44 -11.89
N LEU A 479 -8.07 17.17 -12.26
CA LEU A 479 -7.34 16.79 -13.46
C LEU A 479 -7.89 17.50 -14.71
N THR A 480 -6.99 17.92 -15.58
CA THR A 480 -7.32 18.51 -16.88
C THR A 480 -7.00 17.54 -18.03
N ASP A 481 -7.55 17.78 -19.22
CA ASP A 481 -7.23 16.98 -20.41
C ASP A 481 -5.75 17.01 -20.79
N ALA A 482 -5.03 18.07 -20.42
CA ALA A 482 -3.58 18.17 -20.65
C ALA A 482 -2.75 17.23 -19.75
N GLU A 483 -3.36 16.68 -18.69
CA GLU A 483 -2.74 15.79 -17.71
C GLU A 483 -3.17 14.33 -17.89
N ILE A 484 -3.93 14.03 -18.95
CA ILE A 484 -4.48 12.69 -19.24
C ILE A 484 -3.95 12.20 -20.57
N PHE A 485 -3.31 11.03 -20.55
CA PHE A 485 -2.64 10.44 -21.69
C PHE A 485 -3.21 9.07 -22.02
N ARG A 486 -3.32 8.79 -23.33
CA ARG A 486 -4.02 7.64 -23.89
C ARG A 486 -3.03 6.55 -24.32
N VAL A 487 -3.24 5.32 -23.86
CA VAL A 487 -2.46 4.13 -24.21
C VAL A 487 -3.33 3.17 -25.04
N PRO A 488 -2.98 2.84 -26.30
CA PRO A 488 -3.79 1.96 -27.13
C PRO A 488 -4.01 0.60 -26.47
N ALA A 489 -5.27 0.17 -26.37
CA ALA A 489 -5.66 -1.14 -25.85
C ALA A 489 -6.84 -1.68 -26.67
N THR A 490 -7.02 -3.00 -26.73
CA THR A 490 -8.17 -3.62 -27.43
C THR A 490 -8.78 -4.66 -26.51
N PHE A 491 -10.10 -4.75 -26.51
CA PHE A 491 -10.86 -5.58 -25.57
C PHE A 491 -11.79 -6.53 -26.33
N TYR A 492 -12.08 -7.68 -25.72
CA TYR A 492 -13.01 -8.67 -26.24
C TYR A 492 -13.78 -9.35 -25.10
N PRO A 493 -14.93 -9.99 -25.36
CA PRO A 493 -15.72 -10.61 -24.32
C PRO A 493 -15.11 -11.94 -23.89
N LEU A 494 -15.01 -12.17 -22.58
CA LEU A 494 -14.39 -13.38 -22.01
C LEU A 494 -15.16 -14.67 -22.35
N ASP A 495 -16.45 -14.57 -22.66
CA ASP A 495 -17.36 -15.71 -22.86
C ASP A 495 -17.29 -16.38 -24.25
N GLN A 496 -16.32 -16.02 -25.09
CA GLN A 496 -16.17 -16.57 -26.43
C GLN A 496 -14.77 -17.15 -26.67
N ASP A 497 -14.71 -18.41 -27.11
CA ASP A 497 -13.54 -19.05 -27.73
C ASP A 497 -13.26 -18.39 -29.11
N VAL A 498 -12.83 -17.13 -29.11
CA VAL A 498 -12.59 -16.36 -30.34
C VAL A 498 -11.26 -16.70 -31.02
N PHE A 499 -10.34 -17.34 -30.28
CA PHE A 499 -9.02 -17.68 -30.78
C PHE A 499 -8.94 -19.14 -31.25
N ALA A 500 -8.87 -19.31 -32.56
CA ALA A 500 -8.40 -20.52 -33.20
C ALA A 500 -6.89 -20.74 -32.99
N CYS A 501 -6.55 -21.96 -32.60
CA CYS A 501 -5.21 -22.45 -32.37
C CYS A 501 -4.86 -23.61 -33.31
N GLY A 502 -3.61 -23.66 -33.79
CA GLY A 502 -3.12 -24.71 -34.69
C GLY A 502 -3.28 -26.13 -34.14
N ASN A 503 -3.74 -27.07 -35.00
CA ASN A 503 -4.14 -28.47 -34.80
C ASN A 503 -5.56 -28.77 -34.28
N SER A 504 -6.41 -27.78 -34.00
CA SER A 504 -7.85 -28.04 -33.88
C SER A 504 -8.53 -27.76 -35.22
N THR A 505 -8.95 -28.80 -35.93
CA THR A 505 -10.00 -28.71 -36.97
C THR A 505 -11.38 -28.51 -36.33
N ARG A 506 -11.49 -27.72 -35.26
CA ARG A 506 -12.77 -27.06 -34.96
C ARG A 506 -12.80 -25.87 -35.90
N ASN A 507 -13.60 -25.99 -36.96
CA ASN A 507 -14.10 -24.82 -37.65
C ASN A 507 -14.49 -23.81 -36.57
N ALA A 508 -13.84 -22.64 -36.54
CA ALA A 508 -14.38 -21.43 -35.93
C ALA A 508 -15.64 -21.10 -36.73
N THR A 509 -16.67 -21.91 -36.52
CA THR A 509 -17.99 -21.72 -37.08
C THR A 509 -18.49 -20.51 -36.32
N LEU A 510 -18.71 -19.41 -37.04
CA LEU A 510 -19.53 -18.27 -36.62
C LEU A 510 -20.46 -18.71 -35.49
N ALA A 511 -20.09 -18.39 -34.24
CA ALA A 511 -20.69 -19.02 -33.07
C ALA A 511 -22.16 -18.60 -32.98
N ALA A 512 -23.02 -19.44 -33.55
CA ALA A 512 -24.43 -19.42 -33.33
C ALA A 512 -24.68 -19.74 -31.86
N ARG A 513 -25.25 -18.78 -31.15
CA ARG A 513 -25.97 -18.90 -29.87
C ARG A 513 -26.04 -20.31 -29.28
N GLU A 514 -25.13 -20.64 -28.37
CA GLU A 514 -25.41 -21.62 -27.32
C GLU A 514 -24.94 -21.08 -25.96
N ASN A 515 -25.91 -20.66 -25.15
CA ASN A 515 -25.74 -20.24 -23.77
C ASN A 515 -25.43 -21.44 -22.88
N LYS A 516 -24.18 -21.59 -22.44
CA LYS A 516 -23.86 -22.22 -21.14
C LYS A 516 -22.70 -21.48 -20.48
N LEU A 517 -23.07 -20.60 -19.54
CA LEU A 517 -22.20 -19.81 -18.68
C LEU A 517 -21.33 -20.69 -17.77
N PRO A 518 -20.04 -20.37 -17.57
CA PRO A 518 -19.39 -20.53 -16.28
C PRO A 518 -20.02 -19.52 -15.31
N LYS A 519 -20.43 -19.96 -14.12
CA LYS A 519 -20.98 -19.07 -13.09
C LYS A 519 -19.85 -18.23 -12.49
N ALA A 520 -19.61 -17.04 -13.03
CA ALA A 520 -18.89 -15.96 -12.36
C ALA A 520 -19.91 -14.92 -11.88
N GLY A 521 -19.86 -14.60 -10.58
CA GLY A 521 -20.71 -13.59 -9.94
C GLY A 521 -22.05 -14.12 -9.36
N PRO A 522 -22.60 -13.46 -8.32
CA PRO A 522 -23.82 -13.90 -7.65
C PRO A 522 -24.96 -14.04 -8.65
N ALA A 523 -25.73 -15.10 -8.46
CA ALA A 523 -26.79 -15.57 -9.33
C ALA A 523 -27.66 -14.44 -9.91
N ALA A 524 -27.72 -14.37 -11.24
CA ALA A 524 -28.77 -13.75 -12.05
C ALA A 524 -29.14 -12.30 -11.65
N ARG A 525 -28.83 -11.35 -12.54
CA ARG A 525 -29.38 -9.99 -12.54
C ARG A 525 -30.89 -10.00 -12.30
N VAL A 526 -31.30 -9.88 -11.04
CA VAL A 526 -32.67 -9.56 -10.65
C VAL A 526 -32.70 -8.04 -10.57
N GLN A 527 -33.39 -7.46 -11.55
CA GLN A 527 -33.75 -6.06 -11.57
C GLN A 527 -34.41 -5.70 -10.22
N SER A 528 -33.72 -4.87 -9.42
CA SER A 528 -34.18 -4.61 -8.06
C SER A 528 -35.50 -3.85 -8.10
N ILE A 529 -36.44 -4.28 -7.26
CA ILE A 529 -37.79 -3.74 -7.11
C ILE A 529 -37.78 -2.26 -6.64
N LEU A 530 -36.60 -1.70 -6.32
CA LEU A 530 -36.44 -0.26 -6.08
C LEU A 530 -36.48 0.61 -7.35
N GLU A 531 -36.20 0.06 -8.55
CA GLU A 531 -36.34 0.81 -9.82
C GLU A 531 -37.81 1.12 -10.19
N ALA A 532 -38.79 0.44 -9.58
CA ALA A 532 -40.21 0.62 -9.88
C ALA A 532 -40.89 1.76 -9.09
N ALA A 533 -40.19 2.40 -8.13
CA ALA A 533 -40.82 3.31 -7.16
C ALA A 533 -40.34 4.77 -7.22
N GLN A 534 -39.49 5.17 -8.17
CA GLN A 534 -39.00 6.56 -8.25
C GLN A 534 -39.75 7.43 -9.27
N PRO A 535 -40.09 8.69 -8.92
CA PRO A 535 -40.87 9.58 -9.78
C PRO A 535 -40.05 10.14 -10.97
N PRO A 536 -40.72 10.56 -12.07
CA PRO A 536 -40.09 10.79 -13.38
C PRO A 536 -39.09 11.95 -13.48
N SER A 537 -38.90 12.75 -12.42
CA SER A 537 -38.01 13.91 -12.41
C SER A 537 -36.57 13.61 -11.99
N ALA A 538 -36.24 12.35 -11.67
CA ALA A 538 -34.86 11.89 -11.47
C ALA A 538 -34.22 11.25 -12.73
N LYS A 539 -34.91 11.31 -13.88
CA LYS A 539 -34.41 10.79 -15.19
C LYS A 539 -33.39 11.73 -15.85
N GLY A 540 -32.48 12.26 -15.04
CA GLY A 540 -31.57 13.35 -15.38
C GLY A 540 -30.13 12.95 -15.67
N LEU A 541 -29.85 11.69 -16.02
CA LEU A 541 -28.66 11.32 -16.79
C LEU A 541 -29.09 10.22 -17.75
N VAL A 542 -29.15 10.59 -19.03
CA VAL A 542 -29.57 9.73 -20.14
C VAL A 542 -28.65 8.52 -20.18
N ARG A 543 -29.18 7.34 -19.82
CA ARG A 543 -28.64 6.03 -20.22
C ARG A 543 -28.69 6.01 -21.76
N ARG A 544 -27.66 6.53 -22.43
CA ARG A 544 -27.44 6.25 -23.85
C ARG A 544 -27.36 4.74 -23.95
N GLN A 545 -28.11 4.16 -24.88
CA GLN A 545 -28.01 2.75 -25.25
C GLN A 545 -26.57 2.47 -25.71
N THR A 546 -25.69 2.07 -24.80
CA THR A 546 -24.37 1.51 -25.15
C THR A 546 -24.09 0.17 -24.49
N SER A 547 -24.90 -0.29 -23.53
CA SER A 547 -24.48 -1.39 -22.66
C SER A 547 -24.34 -2.72 -23.41
N PHE A 548 -23.11 -2.98 -23.83
CA PHE A 548 -22.66 -4.33 -24.04
C PHE A 548 -22.61 -4.96 -22.65
N ASP A 549 -23.62 -5.76 -22.34
CA ASP A 549 -23.92 -6.21 -20.98
C ASP A 549 -22.96 -7.32 -20.48
N ARG A 550 -21.87 -7.63 -21.20
CA ARG A 550 -20.94 -8.70 -20.86
C ARG A 550 -19.58 -8.13 -20.44
N PRO A 551 -18.94 -8.67 -19.38
CA PRO A 551 -17.59 -8.28 -19.02
C PRO A 551 -16.59 -8.57 -20.14
N VAL A 552 -15.58 -7.72 -20.26
CA VAL A 552 -14.50 -7.83 -21.25
C VAL A 552 -13.15 -8.02 -20.59
N THR A 553 -12.20 -8.54 -21.37
CA THR A 553 -10.78 -8.59 -20.99
C THR A 553 -9.92 -8.06 -22.15
N ALA A 554 -8.65 -7.80 -21.89
CA ALA A 554 -7.72 -7.32 -22.91
C ALA A 554 -7.46 -8.40 -23.96
N LEU A 555 -7.46 -8.02 -25.24
CA LEU A 555 -7.20 -8.91 -26.37
C LEU A 555 -5.71 -9.28 -26.50
N PHE A 556 -4.84 -8.39 -26.03
CA PHE A 556 -3.39 -8.54 -25.97
C PHE A 556 -2.93 -8.16 -24.56
N PRO A 557 -1.73 -8.62 -24.14
CA PRO A 557 -1.16 -8.22 -22.87
C PRO A 557 -1.19 -6.69 -22.70
N ASN A 558 -1.93 -6.24 -21.68
CA ASN A 558 -2.31 -4.84 -21.53
C ASN A 558 -1.23 -4.01 -20.83
N ALA A 559 -0.53 -3.19 -21.63
CA ALA A 559 0.65 -2.45 -21.22
C ALA A 559 0.43 -1.37 -20.14
N ILE A 560 -0.81 -1.04 -19.78
CA ILE A 560 -1.08 -0.10 -18.69
C ILE A 560 -0.85 -0.73 -17.32
N ASN A 561 -1.14 -2.03 -17.19
CA ASN A 561 -0.83 -2.81 -16.00
C ASN A 561 0.66 -3.19 -16.05
N SER A 562 1.50 -2.21 -15.74
CA SER A 562 2.95 -2.26 -15.86
C SER A 562 3.62 -1.81 -14.57
N VAL A 563 4.88 -2.21 -14.37
CA VAL A 563 5.68 -1.80 -13.21
C VAL A 563 6.31 -0.43 -13.45
N VAL A 564 5.95 0.58 -12.67
CA VAL A 564 6.68 1.86 -12.59
C VAL A 564 8.00 1.64 -11.85
N LEU A 565 9.08 1.49 -12.61
CA LEU A 565 10.42 1.21 -12.06
C LEU A 565 11.14 2.47 -11.60
N THR A 566 11.05 3.56 -12.35
CA THR A 566 11.71 4.83 -12.00
C THR A 566 10.78 5.99 -12.30
N ASP A 567 11.21 7.22 -12.03
CA ASP A 567 10.50 8.43 -12.45
C ASP A 567 10.42 8.60 -13.97
N ARG A 568 11.08 7.73 -14.75
CA ARG A 568 11.18 7.79 -16.22
C ARG A 568 11.12 6.43 -16.92
N SER A 569 10.76 5.34 -16.24
CA SER A 569 10.69 4.02 -16.88
C SER A 569 9.62 3.12 -16.31
N VAL A 570 8.94 2.40 -17.20
CA VAL A 570 8.06 1.29 -16.86
C VAL A 570 8.57 -0.03 -17.45
N LEU A 571 8.25 -1.14 -16.80
CA LEU A 571 8.35 -2.50 -17.35
C LEU A 571 6.94 -3.03 -17.58
N ALA A 572 6.53 -3.04 -18.84
CA ALA A 572 5.18 -3.38 -19.26
C ALA A 572 5.10 -4.80 -19.83
N PRO A 573 3.94 -5.47 -19.75
CA PRO A 573 3.70 -6.67 -20.54
C PRO A 573 3.85 -6.40 -22.03
N ASN A 574 4.50 -7.34 -22.73
CA ASN A 574 4.71 -7.24 -24.16
C ASN A 574 3.40 -7.56 -24.90
N PRO A 575 2.83 -6.61 -25.68
CA PRO A 575 1.55 -6.83 -26.34
C PRO A 575 1.63 -7.86 -27.47
N TRP A 576 2.81 -8.12 -28.05
CA TRP A 576 2.98 -9.07 -29.16
C TRP A 576 2.01 -8.87 -30.33
N GLY A 577 1.80 -7.62 -30.74
CA GLY A 577 0.91 -7.24 -31.83
C GLY A 577 1.44 -7.61 -33.22
N PRO A 578 0.71 -7.24 -34.29
CA PRO A 578 1.10 -7.55 -35.67
C PRO A 578 2.43 -6.88 -36.04
N VAL A 579 3.35 -7.65 -36.63
CA VAL A 579 4.63 -7.13 -37.14
C VAL A 579 4.49 -6.70 -38.59
N ILE A 580 4.61 -5.39 -38.85
CA ILE A 580 4.55 -4.77 -40.17
C ILE A 580 5.89 -4.05 -40.40
N ASP A 581 6.53 -4.32 -41.53
CA ASP A 581 7.85 -3.77 -41.87
C ASP A 581 8.92 -3.95 -40.78
N GLY A 582 8.83 -5.05 -40.03
CA GLY A 582 9.75 -5.40 -38.94
C GLY A 582 9.43 -4.77 -37.58
N VAL A 583 8.30 -4.06 -37.45
CA VAL A 583 7.88 -3.37 -36.22
C VAL A 583 6.56 -3.95 -35.72
N ASP A 584 6.49 -4.31 -34.44
CA ASP A 584 5.22 -4.56 -33.74
C ASP A 584 4.47 -3.23 -33.57
N ILE A 585 3.38 -3.06 -34.32
CA ILE A 585 2.64 -1.80 -34.38
C ILE A 585 1.93 -1.44 -33.07
N VAL A 586 1.64 -2.42 -32.21
CA VAL A 586 1.01 -2.19 -30.90
C VAL A 586 2.06 -1.73 -29.91
N ALA A 587 3.19 -2.44 -29.83
CA ALA A 587 4.31 -2.04 -28.98
C ALA A 587 4.86 -0.66 -29.37
N GLU A 588 4.97 -0.34 -30.66
CA GLU A 588 5.38 0.99 -31.14
C GLU A 588 4.43 2.08 -30.66
N ALA A 589 3.11 1.86 -30.77
CA ALA A 589 2.11 2.85 -30.38
C ALA A 589 2.06 3.05 -28.86
N VAL A 590 2.21 1.97 -28.07
CA VAL A 590 2.36 2.03 -26.61
C VAL A 590 3.61 2.82 -26.23
N THR A 591 4.76 2.47 -26.81
CA THR A 591 6.03 3.18 -26.57
C THR A 591 5.90 4.67 -26.89
N ALA A 592 5.26 5.00 -28.00
CA ALA A 592 4.99 6.38 -28.38
C ALA A 592 4.07 7.12 -27.39
N ALA A 593 3.10 6.42 -26.77
CA ALA A 593 2.24 7.00 -25.74
C ALA A 593 3.03 7.38 -24.48
N TYR A 594 3.84 6.46 -23.94
CA TYR A 594 4.70 6.73 -22.78
C TYR A 594 5.79 7.77 -23.08
N ALA A 595 6.32 7.80 -24.31
CA ALA A 595 7.32 8.79 -24.71
C ALA A 595 6.77 10.24 -24.64
N LYS A 596 5.46 10.46 -24.84
CA LYS A 596 4.83 11.79 -24.68
C LYS A 596 4.96 12.35 -23.27
N VAL A 597 5.07 11.47 -22.27
CA VAL A 597 5.25 11.84 -20.85
C VAL A 597 6.69 11.61 -20.37
N ASN A 598 7.63 11.43 -21.31
CA ASN A 598 9.05 11.23 -21.05
C ASN A 598 9.34 9.94 -20.24
N PHE A 599 8.57 8.88 -20.50
CA PHE A 599 8.81 7.54 -19.99
C PHE A 599 9.39 6.62 -21.06
N LYS A 600 10.33 5.76 -20.65
CA LYS A 600 10.81 4.63 -21.43
C LYS A 600 10.02 3.38 -21.07
N VAL A 601 9.73 2.56 -22.06
CA VAL A 601 9.07 1.27 -21.88
C VAL A 601 10.08 0.16 -22.12
N ALA A 602 10.24 -0.71 -21.13
CA ALA A 602 10.80 -2.05 -21.33
C ALA A 602 9.65 -3.04 -21.37
N TYR A 603 9.83 -4.16 -22.07
CA TYR A 603 8.79 -5.17 -22.24
C TYR A 603 9.20 -6.51 -21.63
N VAL A 604 8.26 -7.19 -20.98
CA VAL A 604 8.40 -8.55 -20.46
C VAL A 604 7.32 -9.44 -21.04
N ASP A 605 7.67 -10.67 -21.41
CA ASP A 605 6.68 -11.66 -21.84
C ASP A 605 5.95 -12.24 -20.64
N ASN A 606 4.63 -12.06 -20.58
CA ASN A 606 3.76 -12.63 -19.56
C ASN A 606 2.61 -13.46 -20.17
N TRP A 607 2.68 -13.80 -21.46
CA TRP A 607 1.54 -14.34 -22.21
C TRP A 607 0.96 -15.59 -21.55
N PHE A 608 1.79 -16.63 -21.35
CA PHE A 608 1.36 -17.90 -20.75
C PHE A 608 1.56 -17.97 -19.24
N SER A 609 2.18 -16.96 -18.62
CA SER A 609 2.26 -16.89 -17.17
C SER A 609 1.06 -16.17 -16.55
N HIS A 610 0.55 -15.11 -17.21
CA HIS A 610 -0.50 -14.26 -16.66
C HIS A 610 -1.64 -13.98 -17.66
N HIS A 611 -1.32 -13.53 -18.88
CA HIS A 611 -2.33 -12.99 -19.82
C HIS A 611 -3.46 -13.98 -20.14
N VAL A 612 -3.12 -15.24 -20.46
CA VAL A 612 -4.13 -16.28 -20.74
C VAL A 612 -5.01 -16.63 -19.54
N HIS A 613 -4.60 -16.24 -18.33
CA HIS A 613 -5.36 -16.38 -17.09
C HIS A 613 -6.15 -15.11 -16.74
N SER A 614 -6.39 -14.23 -17.72
CA SER A 614 -7.18 -12.99 -17.63
C SER A 614 -6.57 -11.88 -16.77
N GLY A 615 -5.25 -11.89 -16.54
CA GLY A 615 -4.57 -10.78 -15.86
C GLY A 615 -3.22 -10.47 -16.49
N GLU A 616 -2.61 -9.36 -16.09
CA GLU A 616 -1.30 -8.93 -16.58
C GLU A 616 -0.22 -9.16 -15.50
N PRO A 617 1.08 -8.82 -15.67
CA PRO A 617 2.07 -9.22 -14.69
C PRO A 617 1.71 -8.55 -13.36
N SER A 618 1.24 -9.39 -12.45
CA SER A 618 0.55 -9.02 -11.22
C SER A 618 1.59 -8.77 -10.16
N LEU A 619 2.10 -7.55 -10.19
CA LEU A 619 3.26 -7.17 -9.44
C LEU A 619 2.89 -6.17 -8.38
N LEU A 620 3.34 -6.45 -7.16
CA LEU A 620 3.26 -5.50 -6.07
C LEU A 620 4.57 -4.75 -5.90
N TYR A 621 4.45 -3.47 -5.60
CA TYR A 621 5.54 -2.57 -5.30
C TYR A 621 5.74 -2.42 -3.79
N SER A 622 6.96 -2.17 -3.34
CA SER A 622 7.20 -1.44 -2.09
C SER A 622 7.98 -0.18 -2.43
N PHE A 623 7.38 0.98 -2.16
CA PHE A 623 7.97 2.26 -2.49
C PHE A 623 8.85 2.81 -1.35
N ASN A 624 9.80 3.69 -1.72
CA ASN A 624 10.47 4.63 -0.85
C ASN A 624 9.42 5.31 0.02
N LEU A 625 9.62 5.18 1.32
CA LEU A 625 8.88 5.89 2.33
C LEU A 625 9.11 7.40 2.09
N ILE A 626 8.09 8.10 1.59
CA ILE A 626 8.05 9.56 1.79
C ILE A 626 7.49 9.72 3.20
N PRO A 627 8.30 10.17 4.18
CA PRO A 627 7.76 10.44 5.50
C PRO A 627 6.59 11.40 5.39
N TYR A 628 5.49 11.02 6.03
CA TYR A 628 4.33 11.89 6.17
C TYR A 628 4.66 12.97 7.22
N ASP A 629 5.29 14.05 6.76
CA ASP A 629 5.37 15.29 7.53
C ASP A 629 4.01 15.98 7.44
N LEU A 630 3.17 15.79 8.45
CA LEU A 630 1.99 16.64 8.65
C LEU A 630 2.46 18.09 8.65
N PRO A 631 1.84 19.00 7.87
CA PRO A 631 2.37 20.34 7.72
C PRO A 631 2.48 21.03 9.09
N SER A 632 3.72 21.19 9.53
CA SER A 632 4.08 22.16 10.56
C SER A 632 3.63 23.54 10.05
N PRO A 633 3.04 24.40 10.90
CA PRO A 633 2.70 25.77 10.52
C PRO A 633 3.93 26.62 10.16
N PHE A 634 5.15 26.06 10.20
CA PHE A 634 6.41 26.77 10.00
C PHE A 634 7.39 26.12 9.02
N GLU A 635 6.95 25.53 7.89
CA GLU A 635 7.94 25.24 6.85
C GLU A 635 7.43 25.44 5.41
N ASN A 636 7.66 26.66 4.94
CA ASN A 636 7.62 27.04 3.56
C ASN A 636 8.99 27.61 3.22
N LYS A 637 9.93 26.77 2.75
CA LYS A 637 11.05 27.05 1.81
C LYS A 637 12.17 26.00 1.89
N THR A 638 12.55 25.50 0.72
CA THR A 638 13.83 24.84 0.35
C THR A 638 14.11 23.42 0.85
N ARG A 639 13.70 22.40 0.09
CA ARG A 639 14.30 21.05 0.12
C ARG A 639 15.63 21.06 -0.64
N LYS A 640 16.75 20.83 0.04
CA LYS A 640 18.01 20.34 -0.55
C LYS A 640 18.21 18.89 -0.14
N HIS A 641 18.66 18.07 -1.08
CA HIS A 641 18.86 16.62 -0.95
C HIS A 641 19.66 16.26 0.32
N ALA A 642 19.09 15.41 1.17
CA ALA A 642 19.80 14.77 2.27
C ALA A 642 20.27 13.38 1.84
N CYS A 643 21.58 13.13 1.92
CA CYS A 643 22.15 11.80 1.75
C CYS A 643 21.93 10.97 3.01
N THR A 644 21.30 9.80 2.87
CA THR A 644 21.10 8.81 3.94
C THR A 644 22.40 8.02 4.20
N MET A 645 22.81 7.89 5.47
CA MET A 645 23.93 7.04 5.89
C MET A 645 23.38 5.71 6.44
N TYR A 646 23.98 4.58 6.03
CA TYR A 646 23.69 3.23 6.53
C TYR A 646 24.67 2.84 7.66
N PRO A 647 24.25 2.07 8.68
CA PRO A 647 25.18 1.46 9.65
C PRO A 647 25.91 0.26 9.03
N VAL A 648 27.22 0.15 9.28
CA VAL A 648 28.13 -0.78 8.57
C VAL A 648 28.62 -1.89 9.49
N ASN A 649 28.48 -3.13 9.05
CA ASN A 649 29.22 -4.27 9.59
C ASN A 649 29.86 -5.04 8.43
N ALA A 650 30.94 -4.52 7.83
CA ALA A 650 31.81 -5.24 6.90
C ALA A 650 33.11 -4.48 6.57
N SER A 651 34.24 -5.19 6.63
CA SER A 651 35.56 -4.78 6.14
C SER A 651 35.52 -4.42 4.65
N HIS A 652 35.73 -3.16 4.29
CA HIS A 652 35.78 -2.72 2.89
C HIS A 652 37.17 -2.95 2.30
N SER A 653 37.26 -3.71 1.19
CA SER A 653 38.49 -3.86 0.39
C SER A 653 38.74 -2.67 -0.56
N SER A 654 37.79 -1.73 -0.66
CA SER A 654 37.89 -0.53 -1.49
C SER A 654 37.24 0.70 -0.84
N CYS A 655 37.78 1.89 -1.11
CA CYS A 655 37.32 3.14 -0.51
C CYS A 655 35.99 3.59 -1.14
N PRO A 656 34.90 3.80 -0.36
CA PRO A 656 33.60 4.20 -0.92
C PRO A 656 33.61 5.60 -1.57
N LYS A 657 34.60 6.46 -1.26
CA LYS A 657 34.71 7.81 -1.83
C LYS A 657 35.40 7.85 -3.20
N CYS A 658 36.32 6.93 -3.46
CA CYS A 658 37.18 7.01 -4.65
C CYS A 658 37.52 5.66 -5.29
N SER A 659 36.96 4.57 -4.77
CA SER A 659 37.14 3.19 -5.25
C SER A 659 38.57 2.65 -5.22
N ALA A 660 39.53 3.39 -4.64
CA ALA A 660 40.89 2.91 -4.45
C ALA A 660 40.92 1.71 -3.49
N ALA A 661 41.76 0.70 -3.78
CA ALA A 661 41.95 -0.45 -2.91
C ALA A 661 42.42 -0.01 -1.51
N MET A 662 41.80 -0.56 -0.47
CA MET A 662 42.16 -0.30 0.93
C MET A 662 42.75 -1.57 1.56
N SER A 663 43.83 -1.41 2.32
CA SER A 663 44.32 -2.47 3.22
C SER A 663 43.31 -2.64 4.35
N SER A 664 42.99 -3.89 4.70
CA SER A 664 42.04 -4.26 5.77
C SER A 664 42.35 -3.62 7.13
N ASP A 665 43.59 -3.19 7.33
CA ASP A 665 44.11 -2.74 8.62
C ASP A 665 44.20 -1.21 8.71
N SER A 666 43.98 -0.48 7.60
CA SER A 666 44.03 0.99 7.56
C SER A 666 42.65 1.61 7.60
N LYS A 667 42.37 2.42 8.63
CA LYS A 667 41.13 3.20 8.76
C LYS A 667 41.09 4.45 7.88
N THR A 668 42.16 4.72 7.12
CA THR A 668 42.29 5.91 6.26
C THR A 668 42.76 5.51 4.87
N CYS A 669 42.07 6.02 3.85
CA CYS A 669 42.46 5.82 2.45
C CYS A 669 43.68 6.69 2.13
N SER A 670 44.78 6.07 1.69
CA SER A 670 46.03 6.77 1.32
C SER A 670 45.91 7.62 0.05
N SER A 671 44.92 7.33 -0.81
CA SER A 671 44.71 8.06 -2.07
C SER A 671 43.95 9.39 -1.88
N CYS A 672 42.94 9.41 -0.99
CA CYS A 672 42.07 10.58 -0.83
C CYS A 672 41.95 11.12 0.61
N GLY A 673 42.64 10.51 1.57
CA GLY A 673 42.66 10.92 2.98
C GLY A 673 41.37 10.66 3.75
N ALA A 674 40.36 10.01 3.14
CA ALA A 674 39.10 9.71 3.81
C ALA A 674 39.30 8.69 4.94
N SER A 675 38.82 9.01 6.14
CA SER A 675 38.81 8.10 7.29
C SER A 675 37.40 7.56 7.51
N CYS A 676 37.25 6.24 7.69
CA CYS A 676 35.95 5.65 8.03
C CYS A 676 35.61 5.99 9.50
N PRO A 677 34.48 6.65 9.78
CA PRO A 677 33.99 6.76 11.16
C PRO A 677 33.57 5.36 11.65
N VAL A 678 33.91 5.06 12.91
CA VAL A 678 33.49 3.82 13.60
C VAL A 678 32.00 3.89 13.89
#